data_AF-G8LY15-F1
#
_entry.id   AF-G8LY15-F1
#
_cell.length_a   1.000
_cell.length_b   1.000
_cell.length_c   1.000
_cell.angle_alpha   90.00
_cell.angle_beta   90.00
_cell.angle_gamma   90.00
#
_symmetry.space_group_name_H-M   'P 1'
#
loop_
_entity.id
_entity.type
_entity.pdbx_description
1 polymer ?
#
loop_
_entity_poly.entity_id
_entity_poly.type
_entity_poly.pdbx_seq_one_letter_code
_entity_poly.pdbx_strand_id
1 'polypeptide(L)'
;MKRIIAFILILILILPNCIKAKEFNLSPKELVDMANKEIINLGLFGEEYFSKDFNIAGKPLSENEHLRGYRNYIVYGEPHGDFRENRYRYLGYTMMDAEFTNYLFPNDVTSKTGLWNRNWIEMPLNNSLTMNRKELISELDTFDNHPIYEESIRLGLKLISRKNPDGSLLDFPDDKIAERQWHKYVHIYQPPTSVSWGCGIMFHNDGKNYLTVPLSPEGLRGDLSVQFEEIPSSVAAGKKVQVLVQVKSTFKRDLTEADGSAPEFKWEITDKATNKPVPSVKYYGYVEKDTGKIELSANGETALFAEFEMPEHEVNIKFEINKEGVNPAETYLDNNVLNAVITPAIKINTFGDIELDYNILSRKVNFPLADGRAITAKLSAPSGRLTGNAWGTLNIYNDSVNLFRGFENQTIKVNEPAGTIIKYPEINTTIHRKDATYDSNSNSYDNPMERKWLDGPAVKTAVGAISFGGRAYANYIYTVTRTNEDGSTYTETRTGITSADFDSGTDTKNITTRIYNGKPVIPAKTFENKIENNTPNYLIKNLWWTSEPYELDVVRWMCHQDVDGSLYGWTAVPGRYKRTFTQQNSAIIKWNVLSTMENEYKRSREAARSMDYRKSEYDKAVFASDIIFKNVDYPIKSGYYLNPTGTYTFTVETITYKPTNDETEDHKELVEAVINSFRYETDLMYINSNNQPVNLQNELLTKSGNSYARRPAALTAKDPTGVDGVKMLYVEKTNYTRDYEELKHSEKSGEYTHEYFKAILEGYEESGTLESRDKYKYREYIKDGQKIYKITEKTTVTIKINPENRKLYTYINMPDGKYTVAAWIGDIALSEANSEFKKLGTLKGIYNFDTIEVTVKGNLYDDQNPVIGR
;
A
#
# COMPACT_ATOMS: atom_id res chain seq x y z
N MET A 1 -50.81 -61.68 1.26
CA MET A 1 -49.44 -61.94 0.75
C MET A 1 -48.31 -61.28 1.56
N LYS A 2 -48.47 -61.05 2.87
CA LYS A 2 -47.39 -60.57 3.76
C LYS A 2 -47.06 -61.54 4.91
N ARG A 3 -47.74 -62.69 5.01
CA ARG A 3 -47.52 -63.72 6.05
C ARG A 3 -46.84 -65.01 5.55
N ILE A 4 -46.72 -65.21 4.23
CA ILE A 4 -45.97 -66.33 3.63
C ILE A 4 -44.49 -65.96 3.41
N ILE A 5 -44.19 -64.68 3.17
CA ILE A 5 -42.81 -64.19 2.98
C ILE A 5 -42.05 -64.17 4.33
N ALA A 6 -42.73 -63.91 5.45
CA ALA A 6 -42.11 -63.93 6.78
C ALA A 6 -41.71 -65.36 7.25
N PHE A 7 -42.42 -66.40 6.79
CA PHE A 7 -42.09 -67.78 7.14
C PHE A 7 -40.92 -68.33 6.30
N ILE A 8 -40.72 -67.83 5.08
CA ILE A 8 -39.54 -68.15 4.25
C ILE A 8 -38.29 -67.41 4.75
N LEU A 9 -38.43 -66.18 5.28
CA LEU A 9 -37.29 -65.45 5.85
C LEU A 9 -36.83 -66.00 7.21
N ILE A 10 -37.70 -66.58 8.03
CA ILE A 10 -37.32 -67.18 9.32
C ILE A 10 -36.70 -68.58 9.14
N LEU A 11 -37.07 -69.34 8.10
CA LEU A 11 -36.41 -70.62 7.80
C LEU A 11 -34.99 -70.45 7.20
N ILE A 12 -34.68 -69.28 6.64
CA ILE A 12 -33.33 -68.92 6.15
C ILE A 12 -32.42 -68.42 7.29
N LEU A 13 -32.97 -68.08 8.46
CA LEU A 13 -32.24 -67.54 9.62
C LEU A 13 -31.92 -68.59 10.71
N ILE A 14 -32.27 -69.87 10.52
CA ILE A 14 -31.95 -70.98 11.46
C ILE A 14 -31.32 -72.18 10.72
N LEU A 15 -30.53 -71.91 9.69
CA LEU A 15 -29.43 -72.80 9.34
C LEU A 15 -28.22 -72.30 10.13
N PRO A 16 -27.60 -73.10 11.01
CA PRO A 16 -26.23 -72.80 11.39
C PRO A 16 -25.46 -72.75 10.07
N ASN A 17 -24.96 -71.57 9.71
CA ASN A 17 -23.81 -71.46 8.82
C ASN A 17 -22.62 -72.09 9.56
N CYS A 18 -22.66 -73.41 9.74
CA CYS A 18 -21.47 -74.21 9.55
C CYS A 18 -21.12 -74.02 8.07
N ILE A 19 -20.43 -72.93 7.78
CA ILE A 19 -19.34 -73.02 6.81
C ILE A 19 -18.43 -74.07 7.45
N LYS A 20 -18.69 -75.36 7.17
CA LYS A 20 -17.61 -76.31 7.08
C LYS A 20 -16.69 -75.62 6.09
N ALA A 21 -15.56 -75.11 6.60
CA ALA A 21 -14.44 -74.79 5.76
C ALA A 21 -14.33 -75.99 4.82
N LYS A 22 -14.63 -75.76 3.54
CA LYS A 22 -14.32 -76.72 2.51
C LYS A 22 -12.80 -76.73 2.59
N GLU A 23 -12.23 -77.73 3.28
CA GLU A 23 -10.79 -77.91 3.33
C GLU A 23 -10.33 -77.77 1.89
N PHE A 24 -9.53 -76.74 1.63
CA PHE A 24 -8.83 -76.57 0.38
C PHE A 24 -7.80 -77.72 0.36
N ASN A 25 -8.27 -78.93 0.08
CA ASN A 25 -7.42 -80.11 -0.03
C ASN A 25 -6.70 -79.98 -1.35
N LEU A 26 -5.57 -79.26 -1.32
CA LEU A 26 -4.54 -79.32 -2.35
C LEU A 26 -4.27 -80.80 -2.65
N SER A 27 -4.27 -81.18 -3.92
CA SER A 27 -3.82 -82.53 -4.25
C SER A 27 -2.35 -82.68 -3.86
N PRO A 28 -1.88 -83.88 -3.48
CA PRO A 28 -0.48 -84.11 -3.11
C PRO A 28 0.51 -83.61 -4.17
N LYS A 29 0.16 -83.68 -5.46
CA LYS A 29 1.00 -83.17 -6.56
C LYS A 29 1.03 -81.65 -6.63
N GLU A 30 -0.10 -80.96 -6.41
CA GLU A 30 -0.14 -79.49 -6.33
C GLU A 30 0.65 -78.98 -5.12
N LEU A 31 0.59 -79.72 -4.00
CA LEU A 31 1.39 -79.40 -2.81
C LEU A 31 2.89 -79.49 -3.09
N VAL A 32 3.33 -80.54 -3.80
CA VAL A 32 4.74 -80.69 -4.25
C VAL A 32 5.17 -79.53 -5.14
N ASP A 33 4.34 -79.13 -6.10
CA ASP A 33 4.59 -77.97 -6.98
C ASP A 33 4.84 -76.69 -6.18
N MET A 34 3.92 -76.38 -5.27
CA MET A 34 3.99 -75.17 -4.47
C MET A 34 5.18 -75.18 -3.51
N ALA A 35 5.45 -76.33 -2.89
CA ALA A 35 6.57 -76.48 -1.95
C ALA A 35 7.93 -76.35 -2.65
N ASN A 36 8.14 -77.02 -3.80
CA ASN A 36 9.38 -76.91 -4.57
C ASN A 36 9.62 -75.47 -5.05
N LYS A 37 8.58 -74.82 -5.58
CA LYS A 37 8.67 -73.43 -6.03
C LYS A 37 9.15 -72.52 -4.89
N GLU A 38 8.60 -72.69 -3.69
CA GLU A 38 9.02 -71.89 -2.54
C GLU A 38 10.44 -72.19 -2.05
N ILE A 39 10.84 -73.47 -2.02
CA ILE A 39 12.21 -73.89 -1.65
C ILE A 39 13.26 -73.27 -2.58
N ILE A 40 12.99 -73.27 -3.89
CA ILE A 40 13.85 -72.64 -4.90
C ILE A 40 13.90 -71.12 -4.70
N ASN A 41 12.75 -70.47 -4.50
CA ASN A 41 12.67 -69.02 -4.30
C ASN A 41 13.36 -68.55 -3.02
N LEU A 42 13.34 -69.36 -1.96
CA LEU A 42 14.08 -69.10 -0.72
C LEU A 42 15.60 -69.32 -0.88
N GLY A 43 16.07 -69.80 -2.05
CA GLY A 43 17.47 -70.09 -2.31
C GLY A 43 18.00 -71.30 -1.53
N LEU A 44 17.11 -72.14 -1.01
CA LEU A 44 17.45 -73.28 -0.16
C LEU A 44 17.90 -74.49 -0.97
N PHE A 45 17.40 -74.64 -2.21
CA PHE A 45 17.81 -75.69 -3.14
C PHE A 45 17.73 -75.19 -4.58
N GLY A 46 18.65 -75.60 -5.45
CA GLY A 46 18.78 -75.06 -6.82
C GLY A 46 17.84 -75.68 -7.86
N GLU A 47 17.11 -76.72 -7.49
CA GLU A 47 16.21 -77.50 -8.35
C GLU A 47 15.01 -78.04 -7.55
N GLU A 48 14.10 -78.76 -8.19
CA GLU A 48 12.96 -79.38 -7.50
C GLU A 48 13.46 -80.46 -6.53
N TYR A 49 13.27 -80.25 -5.22
CA TYR A 49 13.68 -81.21 -4.19
C TYR A 49 12.72 -82.41 -4.12
N PHE A 50 11.41 -82.14 -4.03
CA PHE A 50 10.37 -83.18 -3.99
C PHE A 50 10.00 -83.64 -5.40
N SER A 51 9.64 -84.92 -5.55
CA SER A 51 9.14 -85.51 -6.79
C SER A 51 7.63 -85.75 -6.72
N LYS A 52 6.92 -85.52 -7.82
CA LYS A 52 5.48 -85.80 -7.91
C LYS A 52 5.14 -87.28 -8.02
N ASP A 53 6.13 -88.10 -8.33
CA ASP A 53 5.91 -89.49 -8.72
C ASP A 53 6.55 -90.45 -7.73
N PHE A 54 7.88 -90.33 -7.49
CA PHE A 54 8.62 -91.26 -6.64
C PHE A 54 9.77 -90.60 -5.87
N ASN A 55 10.07 -91.10 -4.67
CA ASN A 55 11.31 -90.78 -3.96
C ASN A 55 12.53 -91.40 -4.67
N ILE A 56 13.75 -91.11 -4.19
CA ILE A 56 14.98 -91.60 -4.84
C ILE A 56 15.10 -93.15 -4.90
N ALA A 57 14.37 -93.87 -4.05
CA ALA A 57 14.34 -95.33 -4.00
C ALA A 57 13.16 -95.93 -4.77
N GLY A 58 12.39 -95.12 -5.51
CA GLY A 58 11.27 -95.57 -6.34
C GLY A 58 9.96 -95.80 -5.60
N LYS A 59 9.80 -95.28 -4.37
CA LYS A 59 8.53 -95.36 -3.62
C LYS A 59 7.58 -94.23 -4.05
N PRO A 60 6.30 -94.53 -4.33
CA PRO A 60 5.38 -93.54 -4.90
C PRO A 60 5.00 -92.45 -3.89
N LEU A 61 4.65 -91.25 -4.35
CA LEU A 61 4.05 -90.20 -3.50
C LEU A 61 2.79 -90.75 -2.81
N SER A 62 2.72 -90.60 -1.49
CA SER A 62 1.73 -91.25 -0.66
C SER A 62 0.42 -90.45 -0.57
N GLU A 63 -0.71 -91.13 -0.80
CA GLU A 63 -2.06 -90.56 -0.67
C GLU A 63 -2.88 -91.27 0.43
N ASN A 64 -2.19 -91.96 1.34
CA ASN A 64 -2.82 -92.85 2.31
C ASN A 64 -3.72 -92.10 3.32
N GLU A 65 -4.68 -92.81 3.92
CA GLU A 65 -5.63 -92.22 4.85
C GLU A 65 -5.00 -91.67 6.15
N HIS A 66 -3.84 -92.19 6.54
CA HIS A 66 -3.07 -91.72 7.69
C HIS A 66 -2.31 -90.41 7.43
N LEU A 67 -2.44 -89.82 6.24
CA LEU A 67 -2.02 -88.44 5.94
C LEU A 67 -3.19 -87.45 5.91
N ARG A 68 -4.45 -87.93 5.98
CA ARG A 68 -5.63 -87.04 5.97
C ARG A 68 -5.75 -86.25 7.28
N GLY A 69 -5.93 -84.94 7.17
CA GLY A 69 -5.95 -84.03 8.32
C GLY A 69 -4.56 -83.79 8.95
N TYR A 70 -3.51 -84.36 8.37
CA TYR A 70 -2.13 -83.98 8.67
C TYR A 70 -1.79 -82.71 7.93
N ARG A 71 -0.76 -82.02 8.40
CA ARG A 71 -0.48 -80.62 8.12
C ARG A 71 0.18 -80.40 6.74
N ASN A 72 -0.33 -81.08 5.72
CA ASN A 72 0.19 -81.11 4.36
C ASN A 72 1.66 -81.61 4.29
N TYR A 73 1.92 -82.85 4.75
CA TYR A 73 3.24 -83.48 4.62
C TYR A 73 3.41 -84.16 3.25
N ILE A 74 4.64 -84.14 2.73
CA ILE A 74 5.01 -84.77 1.44
C ILE A 74 5.78 -86.05 1.77
N VAL A 75 5.08 -87.17 1.75
CA VAL A 75 5.59 -88.48 2.19
C VAL A 75 5.49 -89.48 1.06
N TYR A 76 6.41 -90.45 1.00
CA TYR A 76 6.47 -91.48 -0.04
C TYR A 76 6.28 -92.89 0.53
N GLY A 77 5.66 -93.79 -0.22
CA GLY A 77 5.39 -95.17 0.18
C GLY A 77 4.29 -95.33 1.24
N GLU A 78 4.19 -96.55 1.78
CA GLU A 78 3.16 -96.92 2.76
C GLU A 78 3.61 -96.68 4.23
N PRO A 79 2.70 -96.29 5.13
CA PRO A 79 2.96 -96.23 6.56
C PRO A 79 3.37 -97.59 7.14
N HIS A 80 4.29 -97.59 8.10
CA HIS A 80 4.79 -98.84 8.68
C HIS A 80 5.45 -98.61 10.07
N GLY A 81 6.04 -99.68 10.61
CA GLY A 81 6.59 -99.70 11.97
C GLY A 81 5.54 -100.04 13.02
N ASP A 82 5.79 -99.64 14.27
CA ASP A 82 4.87 -99.89 15.38
C ASP A 82 3.51 -99.21 15.13
N PHE A 83 2.43 -99.89 15.50
CA PHE A 83 1.07 -99.34 15.44
C PHE A 83 0.51 -99.18 16.85
N ARG A 84 0.23 -97.94 17.28
CA ARG A 84 -0.34 -97.60 18.59
C ARG A 84 -1.33 -96.46 18.46
N GLU A 85 -2.39 -96.49 19.27
CA GLU A 85 -3.40 -95.41 19.31
C GLU A 85 -3.94 -95.02 17.92
N ASN A 86 -4.16 -96.03 17.06
CA ASN A 86 -4.63 -95.89 15.68
C ASN A 86 -3.66 -95.11 14.75
N ARG A 87 -2.35 -95.17 15.03
CA ARG A 87 -1.30 -94.46 14.28
C ARG A 87 -0.06 -95.34 14.08
N TYR A 88 0.53 -95.27 12.89
CA TYR A 88 1.84 -95.82 12.62
C TYR A 88 2.96 -94.92 13.15
N ARG A 89 4.07 -95.52 13.60
CA ARG A 89 5.28 -94.81 14.03
C ARG A 89 5.90 -93.99 12.88
N TYR A 90 5.87 -94.55 11.68
CA TYR A 90 6.36 -93.91 10.46
C TYR A 90 5.21 -93.74 9.47
N LEU A 91 5.07 -92.54 8.91
CA LEU A 91 4.01 -92.20 7.93
C LEU A 91 4.35 -92.70 6.52
N GLY A 92 5.57 -93.18 6.33
CA GLY A 92 6.15 -93.59 5.05
C GLY A 92 7.64 -93.22 5.07
N TYR A 93 8.14 -92.75 3.93
CA TYR A 93 9.54 -92.43 3.69
C TYR A 93 9.70 -90.99 3.22
N THR A 94 10.86 -90.41 3.51
CA THR A 94 11.27 -89.10 3.01
C THR A 94 11.62 -89.15 1.52
N MET A 95 11.91 -88.00 0.92
CA MET A 95 12.43 -87.92 -0.45
C MET A 95 13.74 -88.71 -0.61
N MET A 96 14.56 -88.75 0.45
CA MET A 96 15.86 -89.44 0.48
C MET A 96 15.79 -90.89 0.97
N ASP A 97 14.59 -91.45 1.14
CA ASP A 97 14.37 -92.84 1.57
C ASP A 97 14.76 -93.16 3.02
N ALA A 98 14.71 -92.18 3.92
CA ALA A 98 14.72 -92.42 5.37
C ALA A 98 13.31 -92.52 5.94
N GLU A 99 13.21 -92.99 7.18
CA GLU A 99 11.92 -93.19 7.86
C GLU A 99 11.25 -91.86 8.26
N PHE A 100 10.10 -91.54 7.67
CA PHE A 100 9.36 -90.30 7.97
C PHE A 100 8.56 -90.46 9.27
N THR A 101 8.98 -89.79 10.34
CA THR A 101 8.40 -89.99 11.67
C THR A 101 7.06 -89.29 11.88
N ASN A 102 6.19 -89.89 12.70
CA ASN A 102 4.86 -89.36 13.03
C ASN A 102 4.87 -88.62 14.37
N TYR A 103 4.70 -87.29 14.36
CA TYR A 103 4.70 -86.49 15.60
C TYR A 103 3.53 -86.78 16.56
N LEU A 104 2.47 -87.42 16.06
CA LEU A 104 1.32 -87.83 16.88
C LEU A 104 1.48 -89.24 17.44
N PHE A 105 2.58 -89.93 17.13
CA PHE A 105 2.88 -91.22 17.73
C PHE A 105 3.33 -91.02 19.19
N PRO A 106 2.83 -91.82 20.15
CA PRO A 106 3.16 -91.65 21.57
C PRO A 106 4.66 -91.72 21.84
N ASN A 107 5.19 -90.77 22.61
CA ASN A 107 6.58 -90.80 23.06
C ASN A 107 6.87 -92.05 23.89
N ASP A 108 8.00 -92.71 23.62
CA ASP A 108 8.37 -93.98 24.26
C ASP A 108 8.73 -93.84 25.76
N VAL A 109 8.80 -92.62 26.32
CA VAL A 109 9.16 -92.38 27.73
C VAL A 109 8.33 -91.24 28.35
N THR A 110 7.56 -91.54 29.40
CA THR A 110 6.85 -90.54 30.21
C THR A 110 7.75 -90.00 31.35
N SER A 111 7.94 -88.67 31.43
CA SER A 111 8.71 -88.00 32.49
C SER A 111 7.92 -86.85 33.13
N LYS A 112 8.18 -86.58 34.41
CA LYS A 112 7.68 -85.38 35.11
C LYS A 112 8.44 -84.10 34.77
N THR A 113 9.64 -84.22 34.20
CA THR A 113 10.44 -83.10 33.70
C THR A 113 10.12 -82.83 32.23
N GLY A 114 10.00 -81.56 31.85
CA GLY A 114 9.80 -81.12 30.48
C GLY A 114 10.91 -81.55 29.51
N LEU A 115 10.57 -81.76 28.24
CA LEU A 115 11.50 -82.19 27.20
C LEU A 115 12.56 -81.13 26.83
N TRP A 116 12.35 -79.86 27.14
CA TRP A 116 13.34 -78.80 26.93
C TRP A 116 14.67 -79.10 27.66
N ASN A 117 14.61 -79.76 28.81
CA ASN A 117 15.76 -80.06 29.68
C ASN A 117 16.36 -81.46 29.44
N ARG A 118 16.46 -81.90 28.19
CA ARG A 118 17.22 -83.11 27.82
C ARG A 118 18.56 -82.74 27.21
N ASN A 119 19.50 -83.68 27.27
CA ASN A 119 20.76 -83.61 26.53
C ASN A 119 20.49 -83.91 25.06
N TRP A 120 20.01 -82.91 24.32
CA TRP A 120 19.76 -83.00 22.90
C TRP A 120 21.06 -83.02 22.11
N ILE A 121 21.09 -83.83 21.05
CA ILE A 121 22.26 -84.01 20.19
C ILE A 121 22.28 -82.90 19.14
N GLU A 122 23.38 -82.15 19.11
CA GLU A 122 23.64 -81.14 18.09
C GLU A 122 24.08 -81.83 16.78
N MET A 123 23.63 -81.30 15.63
CA MET A 123 23.86 -81.82 14.28
C MET A 123 23.59 -83.33 14.13
N PRO A 124 22.35 -83.81 14.32
CA PRO A 124 22.04 -85.23 14.41
C PRO A 124 22.53 -86.08 13.22
N LEU A 125 22.46 -85.57 11.99
CA LEU A 125 22.89 -86.30 10.80
C LEU A 125 24.40 -86.63 10.82
N ASN A 126 25.21 -85.69 11.32
CA ASN A 126 26.68 -85.78 11.35
C ASN A 126 27.24 -86.27 12.69
N ASN A 127 26.39 -86.60 13.66
CA ASN A 127 26.80 -87.03 14.99
C ASN A 127 27.00 -88.56 15.06
N SER A 128 28.11 -89.01 15.63
CA SER A 128 28.47 -90.44 15.70
C SER A 128 27.46 -91.30 16.49
N LEU A 129 26.65 -90.68 17.35
CA LEU A 129 25.62 -91.36 18.14
C LEU A 129 24.33 -91.62 17.33
N THR A 130 24.10 -90.89 16.24
CA THR A 130 22.82 -90.87 15.52
C THR A 130 22.94 -91.12 14.02
N MET A 131 24.12 -90.93 13.40
CA MET A 131 24.30 -91.06 11.94
C MET A 131 23.87 -92.44 11.35
N ASN A 132 23.87 -93.50 12.16
CA ASN A 132 23.46 -94.85 11.73
C ASN A 132 21.99 -95.17 12.05
N ARG A 133 21.21 -94.18 12.50
CA ARG A 133 19.77 -94.32 12.77
C ARG A 133 19.01 -94.50 11.47
N LYS A 134 17.99 -95.37 11.47
CA LYS A 134 17.14 -95.60 10.28
C LYS A 134 16.42 -94.34 9.83
N GLU A 135 16.16 -93.43 10.77
CA GLU A 135 15.57 -92.12 10.51
C GLU A 135 16.53 -91.12 9.83
N LEU A 136 17.83 -91.44 9.71
CA LEU A 136 18.87 -90.53 9.20
C LEU A 136 19.80 -91.13 8.13
N ILE A 137 19.95 -92.46 8.06
CA ILE A 137 21.04 -93.12 7.30
C ILE A 137 21.06 -92.80 5.80
N SER A 138 19.93 -92.37 5.23
CA SER A 138 19.79 -92.03 3.81
C SER A 138 19.70 -90.52 3.56
N GLU A 139 19.63 -89.69 4.61
CA GLU A 139 19.35 -88.25 4.53
C GLU A 139 20.57 -87.41 4.13
N LEU A 140 20.28 -86.17 3.70
CA LEU A 140 21.26 -85.12 3.39
C LEU A 140 21.11 -83.94 4.35
N ASP A 141 22.17 -83.17 4.55
CA ASP A 141 22.18 -82.00 5.45
C ASP A 141 21.56 -80.73 4.82
N THR A 142 20.84 -80.86 3.70
CA THR A 142 20.37 -79.76 2.84
C THR A 142 19.63 -78.65 3.58
N PHE A 143 18.81 -79.00 4.58
CA PHE A 143 17.99 -78.03 5.32
C PHE A 143 18.42 -77.85 6.78
N ASP A 144 19.47 -78.55 7.21
CA ASP A 144 19.93 -78.53 8.59
C ASP A 144 20.62 -77.21 8.94
N ASN A 145 20.59 -76.84 10.23
CA ASN A 145 21.32 -75.70 10.77
C ASN A 145 21.02 -74.34 10.07
N HIS A 146 19.84 -74.19 9.47
CA HIS A 146 19.42 -72.94 8.84
C HIS A 146 18.59 -72.08 9.82
N PRO A 147 19.05 -70.87 10.21
CA PRO A 147 18.35 -70.02 11.18
C PRO A 147 16.94 -69.61 10.76
N ILE A 148 16.64 -69.61 9.46
CA ILE A 148 15.30 -69.27 8.92
C ILE A 148 14.18 -70.16 9.51
N TYR A 149 14.50 -71.39 9.92
CA TYR A 149 13.53 -72.33 10.47
C TYR A 149 13.37 -72.24 11.98
N GLU A 150 14.15 -71.41 12.68
CA GLU A 150 14.15 -71.36 14.14
C GLU A 150 12.75 -71.15 14.71
N GLU A 151 12.00 -70.19 14.18
CA GLU A 151 10.64 -69.93 14.67
C GLU A 151 9.66 -71.04 14.29
N SER A 152 9.80 -71.57 13.06
CA SER A 152 9.01 -72.72 12.61
C SER A 152 9.19 -73.92 13.54
N ILE A 153 10.43 -74.19 13.97
CA ILE A 153 10.79 -75.23 14.94
C ILE A 153 10.18 -74.92 16.31
N ARG A 154 10.32 -73.69 16.81
CA ARG A 154 9.79 -73.30 18.12
C ARG A 154 8.29 -73.48 18.21
N LEU A 155 7.54 -72.96 17.23
CA LEU A 155 6.09 -73.14 17.14
C LEU A 155 5.70 -74.62 17.08
N GLY A 156 6.50 -75.41 16.36
CA GLY A 156 6.43 -76.86 16.31
C GLY A 156 6.57 -77.58 17.64
N LEU A 157 7.62 -77.25 18.38
CA LEU A 157 7.89 -77.80 19.71
C LEU A 157 6.83 -77.38 20.73
N LYS A 158 6.37 -76.12 20.68
CA LYS A 158 5.25 -75.63 21.52
C LYS A 158 3.97 -76.41 21.25
N LEU A 159 3.68 -76.70 19.98
CA LEU A 159 2.50 -77.44 19.57
C LEU A 159 2.46 -78.86 20.17
N ILE A 160 3.59 -79.57 20.14
CA ILE A 160 3.67 -80.95 20.64
C ILE A 160 3.92 -81.02 22.16
N SER A 161 4.10 -79.86 22.80
CA SER A 161 4.33 -79.81 24.24
C SER A 161 3.11 -80.28 25.01
N ARG A 162 3.32 -81.16 26.00
CA ARG A 162 2.30 -81.45 27.01
C ARG A 162 1.95 -80.17 27.76
N LYS A 163 0.72 -80.12 28.28
CA LYS A 163 0.22 -79.00 29.07
C LYS A 163 0.09 -79.38 30.53
N ASN A 164 0.41 -78.44 31.42
CA ASN A 164 0.07 -78.51 32.84
C ASN A 164 -1.45 -78.33 33.03
N PRO A 165 -2.00 -78.64 34.22
CA PRO A 165 -3.44 -78.45 34.51
C PRO A 165 -3.92 -77.00 34.35
N ASP A 166 -3.02 -76.01 34.49
CA ASP A 166 -3.30 -74.58 34.30
C ASP A 166 -3.24 -74.13 32.82
N GLY A 167 -2.94 -75.05 31.91
CA GLY A 167 -2.82 -74.79 30.47
C GLY A 167 -1.44 -74.34 30.00
N SER A 168 -0.48 -74.10 30.91
CA SER A 168 0.91 -73.75 30.54
C SER A 168 1.64 -74.94 29.90
N LEU A 169 2.62 -74.65 29.04
CA LEU A 169 3.40 -75.69 28.35
C LEU A 169 4.43 -76.33 29.30
N LEU A 170 4.38 -77.65 29.47
CA LEU A 170 5.30 -78.41 30.32
C LEU A 170 6.63 -78.71 29.60
N ASP A 171 6.57 -79.15 28.35
CA ASP A 171 7.74 -79.68 27.64
C ASP A 171 8.58 -78.59 27.00
N PHE A 172 7.97 -77.50 26.52
CA PHE A 172 8.66 -76.36 25.95
C PHE A 172 7.96 -75.04 26.32
N PRO A 173 8.07 -74.57 27.58
CA PRO A 173 7.53 -73.27 28.00
C PRO A 173 8.25 -72.11 27.31
N ASP A 174 7.55 -70.97 27.18
CA ASP A 174 7.99 -69.81 26.37
C ASP A 174 9.35 -69.24 26.81
N ASP A 175 9.65 -69.23 28.10
CA ASP A 175 10.93 -68.78 28.63
C ASP A 175 12.07 -69.76 28.29
N LYS A 176 11.82 -71.07 28.39
CA LYS A 176 12.85 -72.12 28.17
C LYS A 176 13.11 -72.44 26.72
N ILE A 177 12.09 -72.35 25.88
CA ILE A 177 12.26 -72.60 24.45
C ILE A 177 13.10 -71.50 23.79
N ALA A 178 13.15 -70.29 24.34
CA ALA A 178 13.96 -69.19 23.81
C ALA A 178 15.46 -69.30 24.19
N GLU A 179 15.84 -70.10 25.20
CA GLU A 179 17.20 -70.18 25.74
C GLU A 179 18.22 -70.84 24.79
N ARG A 180 17.77 -71.46 23.69
CA ARG A 180 18.67 -72.10 22.71
C ARG A 180 18.21 -71.92 21.27
N GLN A 181 19.17 -72.17 20.38
CA GLN A 181 18.98 -72.19 18.94
C GLN A 181 18.60 -73.62 18.51
N TRP A 182 17.32 -73.89 18.36
CA TRP A 182 16.82 -75.24 18.07
C TRP A 182 17.15 -75.74 16.67
N HIS A 183 17.36 -74.87 15.68
CA HIS A 183 17.81 -75.26 14.33
C HIS A 183 19.12 -76.07 14.31
N LYS A 184 19.93 -76.00 15.38
CA LYS A 184 21.16 -76.79 15.53
C LYS A 184 20.94 -78.23 15.97
N TYR A 185 19.78 -78.54 16.57
CA TYR A 185 19.48 -79.82 17.22
C TYR A 185 18.45 -80.67 16.45
N VAL A 186 17.87 -80.10 15.40
CA VAL A 186 16.85 -80.74 14.57
C VAL A 186 17.48 -81.05 13.22
N HIS A 187 17.45 -82.33 12.83
CA HIS A 187 17.64 -82.70 11.45
C HIS A 187 16.31 -82.54 10.70
N ILE A 188 16.32 -81.79 9.59
CA ILE A 188 15.13 -81.41 8.82
C ILE A 188 15.16 -82.16 7.48
N TYR A 189 14.42 -83.27 7.41
CA TYR A 189 14.24 -84.01 6.16
C TYR A 189 13.10 -83.45 5.28
N GLN A 190 12.22 -82.61 5.84
CA GLN A 190 11.25 -81.84 5.05
C GLN A 190 11.18 -80.40 5.60
N PRO A 191 11.58 -79.37 4.83
CA PRO A 191 11.50 -77.99 5.28
C PRO A 191 10.04 -77.49 5.32
N PRO A 192 9.69 -76.56 6.23
CA PRO A 192 8.43 -75.86 6.17
C PRO A 192 8.40 -74.92 4.95
N THR A 193 7.22 -74.78 4.36
CA THR A 193 6.90 -73.76 3.35
C THR A 193 5.62 -73.05 3.80
N SER A 194 5.21 -71.98 3.12
CA SER A 194 3.97 -71.26 3.41
C SER A 194 2.70 -72.14 3.26
N VAL A 195 2.80 -73.27 2.57
CA VAL A 195 1.67 -74.18 2.28
C VAL A 195 1.81 -75.60 2.83
N SER A 196 3.02 -76.01 3.22
CA SER A 196 3.32 -77.33 3.77
C SER A 196 4.05 -77.22 5.10
N TRP A 197 3.63 -77.97 6.10
CA TRP A 197 4.42 -78.07 7.32
C TRP A 197 5.75 -78.76 7.04
N GLY A 198 6.79 -78.34 7.74
CA GLY A 198 8.04 -79.06 7.76
C GLY A 198 7.98 -80.19 8.78
N CYS A 199 8.94 -81.11 8.69
CA CYS A 199 9.11 -82.15 9.67
C CYS A 199 10.60 -82.43 9.84
N GLY A 200 11.00 -82.59 11.09
CA GLY A 200 12.34 -82.92 11.47
C GLY A 200 12.36 -83.83 12.68
N ILE A 201 13.57 -84.17 13.11
CA ILE A 201 13.82 -85.12 14.19
C ILE A 201 14.98 -84.65 15.05
N MET A 202 14.85 -84.80 16.36
CA MET A 202 15.90 -84.49 17.33
C MET A 202 16.10 -85.67 18.27
N PHE A 203 17.35 -85.89 18.70
CA PHE A 203 17.72 -87.09 19.46
C PHE A 203 18.28 -86.74 20.84
N HIS A 204 18.05 -87.64 21.80
CA HIS A 204 18.61 -87.55 23.15
C HIS A 204 18.94 -88.95 23.69
N ASN A 205 19.49 -89.03 24.90
CA ASN A 205 19.85 -90.30 25.55
C ASN A 205 20.82 -91.12 24.67
N ASP A 206 21.96 -90.50 24.34
CA ASP A 206 23.02 -91.05 23.50
C ASP A 206 22.53 -91.59 22.14
N GLY A 207 21.55 -90.91 21.53
CA GLY A 207 21.03 -91.25 20.20
C GLY A 207 19.97 -92.36 20.19
N LYS A 208 19.59 -92.89 21.35
CA LYS A 208 18.63 -94.00 21.45
C LYS A 208 17.19 -93.55 21.23
N ASN A 209 16.83 -92.39 21.77
CA ASN A 209 15.47 -91.87 21.76
C ASN A 209 15.40 -90.63 20.86
N TYR A 210 14.27 -90.47 20.16
CA TYR A 210 14.02 -89.32 19.32
C TYR A 210 12.71 -88.63 19.68
N LEU A 211 12.60 -87.37 19.28
CA LEU A 211 11.36 -86.59 19.24
C LEU A 211 11.17 -86.12 17.80
N THR A 212 9.96 -86.31 17.28
CA THR A 212 9.58 -85.73 15.99
C THR A 212 9.21 -84.27 16.20
N VAL A 213 9.76 -83.38 15.38
CA VAL A 213 9.54 -81.95 15.42
C VAL A 213 8.73 -81.57 14.19
N PRO A 214 7.43 -81.27 14.32
CA PRO A 214 6.72 -80.60 13.23
C PRO A 214 7.25 -79.17 13.12
N LEU A 215 7.46 -78.63 11.92
CA LEU A 215 7.89 -77.24 11.71
C LEU A 215 6.71 -76.45 11.13
N SER A 216 6.34 -75.36 11.81
CA SER A 216 5.16 -74.57 11.47
C SER A 216 5.43 -73.61 10.29
N PRO A 217 4.61 -73.61 9.21
CA PRO A 217 4.60 -72.59 8.15
C PRO A 217 4.49 -71.16 8.68
N GLU A 218 3.84 -70.99 9.84
CA GLU A 218 3.68 -69.70 10.51
C GLU A 218 5.01 -69.00 10.78
N GLY A 219 6.09 -69.77 11.03
CA GLY A 219 7.42 -69.21 11.28
C GLY A 219 8.09 -68.61 10.04
N LEU A 220 7.48 -68.72 8.86
CA LEU A 220 7.92 -68.10 7.60
C LEU A 220 6.97 -67.01 7.10
N ARG A 221 5.91 -66.67 7.85
CA ARG A 221 4.96 -65.62 7.45
C ARG A 221 5.60 -64.23 7.55
N GLY A 222 5.19 -63.35 6.64
CA GLY A 222 5.52 -61.92 6.66
C GLY A 222 4.27 -61.07 6.58
N ASP A 223 4.47 -59.77 6.61
CA ASP A 223 3.45 -58.73 6.63
C ASP A 223 3.94 -57.52 5.84
N LEU A 224 3.04 -56.86 5.14
CA LEU A 224 3.23 -55.59 4.47
C LEU A 224 2.64 -54.48 5.34
N SER A 225 3.22 -53.30 5.27
CA SER A 225 2.64 -52.13 5.92
C SER A 225 2.94 -50.86 5.13
N VAL A 226 1.99 -49.93 5.16
CA VAL A 226 2.11 -48.64 4.50
C VAL A 226 1.91 -47.49 5.48
N GLN A 227 2.66 -46.41 5.26
CA GLN A 227 2.50 -45.17 6.03
C GLN A 227 2.76 -43.94 5.16
N PHE A 228 2.09 -42.82 5.48
CA PHE A 228 2.48 -41.51 4.94
C PHE A 228 3.74 -41.04 5.67
N GLU A 229 4.77 -40.62 4.92
CA GLU A 229 5.91 -39.90 5.51
C GLU A 229 5.59 -38.40 5.62
N GLU A 230 5.12 -37.80 4.53
CA GLU A 230 4.71 -36.40 4.48
C GLU A 230 3.41 -36.25 3.70
N ILE A 231 2.42 -35.62 4.33
CA ILE A 231 1.17 -35.24 3.69
C ILE A 231 0.63 -33.92 4.29
N PRO A 232 0.36 -32.90 3.46
CA PRO A 232 -0.25 -31.67 3.94
C PRO A 232 -1.73 -31.87 4.22
N SER A 233 -2.23 -31.21 5.27
CA SER A 233 -3.65 -31.06 5.57
C SER A 233 -4.34 -30.09 4.61
N SER A 234 -3.62 -29.02 4.23
CA SER A 234 -4.15 -27.96 3.39
C SER A 234 -3.09 -27.35 2.49
N VAL A 235 -3.44 -27.10 1.23
CA VAL A 235 -2.56 -26.48 0.23
C VAL A 235 -3.38 -25.47 -0.58
N ALA A 236 -2.80 -24.32 -0.93
CA ALA A 236 -3.50 -23.35 -1.78
C ALA A 236 -3.75 -23.90 -3.20
N ALA A 237 -4.93 -23.61 -3.76
CA ALA A 237 -5.26 -24.01 -5.13
C ALA A 237 -4.21 -23.51 -6.15
N GLY A 238 -3.91 -24.34 -7.14
CA GLY A 238 -2.86 -24.10 -8.14
C GLY A 238 -1.42 -24.35 -7.67
N LYS A 239 -1.21 -24.71 -6.40
CA LYS A 239 0.11 -25.13 -5.91
C LYS A 239 0.30 -26.63 -6.06
N LYS A 240 1.55 -27.03 -6.25
CA LYS A 240 1.95 -28.44 -6.29
C LYS A 240 1.77 -29.08 -4.91
N VAL A 241 1.17 -30.25 -4.91
CA VAL A 241 1.06 -31.17 -3.78
C VAL A 241 1.94 -32.38 -4.09
N GLN A 242 2.72 -32.82 -3.10
CA GLN A 242 3.46 -34.08 -3.15
C GLN A 242 3.01 -34.94 -1.97
N VAL A 243 2.67 -36.20 -2.25
CA VAL A 243 2.33 -37.20 -1.24
C VAL A 243 3.35 -38.33 -1.32
N LEU A 244 3.95 -38.68 -0.19
CA LEU A 244 4.92 -39.77 -0.07
C LEU A 244 4.33 -40.90 0.76
N VAL A 245 4.28 -42.11 0.18
CA VAL A 245 3.93 -43.34 0.88
C VAL A 245 5.16 -44.24 0.97
N GLN A 246 5.48 -44.67 2.19
CA GLN A 246 6.49 -45.70 2.44
C GLN A 246 5.80 -47.06 2.56
N VAL A 247 6.32 -48.05 1.86
CA VAL A 247 5.90 -49.46 1.89
C VAL A 247 7.00 -50.27 2.57
N LYS A 248 6.66 -51.10 3.55
CA LYS A 248 7.60 -51.99 4.24
C LYS A 248 7.12 -53.44 4.18
N SER A 249 8.07 -54.37 4.08
CA SER A 249 7.84 -55.81 4.09
C SER A 249 8.63 -56.45 5.23
N THR A 250 8.02 -57.41 5.94
CA THR A 250 8.71 -58.29 6.90
C THR A 250 8.93 -59.70 6.35
N PHE A 251 8.55 -59.95 5.09
CA PHE A 251 8.77 -61.25 4.44
C PHE A 251 10.27 -61.57 4.39
N LYS A 252 10.64 -62.80 4.76
CA LYS A 252 12.04 -63.28 4.78
C LYS A 252 12.57 -63.66 3.39
N ARG A 253 11.80 -63.39 2.34
CA ARG A 253 12.12 -63.65 0.93
C ARG A 253 11.79 -62.44 0.09
N ASP A 254 12.40 -62.36 -1.08
CA ASP A 254 12.01 -61.40 -2.09
C ASP A 254 10.58 -61.70 -2.58
N LEU A 255 9.84 -60.63 -2.87
CA LEU A 255 8.52 -60.67 -3.47
C LEU A 255 8.65 -60.15 -4.89
N THR A 256 8.60 -61.03 -5.90
CA THR A 256 8.88 -60.67 -7.31
C THR A 256 7.71 -60.98 -8.23
N GLU A 257 7.67 -60.38 -9.41
CA GLU A 257 6.64 -60.77 -10.40
C GLU A 257 6.89 -62.19 -10.93
N ALA A 258 8.16 -62.58 -11.06
CA ALA A 258 8.58 -63.89 -11.59
C ALA A 258 8.11 -65.05 -10.71
N ASP A 259 8.14 -64.88 -9.39
CA ASP A 259 7.66 -65.89 -8.44
C ASP A 259 6.13 -65.83 -8.22
N GLY A 260 5.45 -64.81 -8.76
CA GLY A 260 4.01 -64.59 -8.62
C GLY A 260 3.57 -64.04 -7.26
N SER A 261 4.51 -63.50 -6.47
CA SER A 261 4.24 -62.99 -5.12
C SER A 261 4.45 -61.49 -4.95
N ALA A 262 4.83 -60.75 -6.00
CA ALA A 262 4.82 -59.30 -5.98
C ALA A 262 3.39 -58.76 -5.70
N PRO A 263 3.20 -57.97 -4.63
CA PRO A 263 1.89 -57.45 -4.26
C PRO A 263 1.37 -56.40 -5.24
N GLU A 264 0.06 -56.41 -5.44
CA GLU A 264 -0.64 -55.38 -6.22
C GLU A 264 -0.82 -54.11 -5.39
N PHE A 265 -0.61 -52.94 -6.00
CA PHE A 265 -0.84 -51.64 -5.39
C PHE A 265 -1.75 -50.77 -6.24
N LYS A 266 -2.40 -49.79 -5.59
CA LYS A 266 -3.28 -48.83 -6.26
C LYS A 266 -3.31 -47.48 -5.53
N TRP A 267 -3.12 -46.41 -6.29
CA TRP A 267 -3.43 -45.04 -5.93
C TRP A 267 -4.84 -44.66 -6.40
N GLU A 268 -5.59 -43.97 -5.57
CA GLU A 268 -6.85 -43.32 -5.93
C GLU A 268 -6.83 -41.89 -5.40
N ILE A 269 -6.59 -40.94 -6.30
CA ILE A 269 -6.49 -39.51 -6.00
C ILE A 269 -7.64 -38.81 -6.71
N THR A 270 -8.65 -38.40 -5.94
CA THR A 270 -9.92 -37.93 -6.48
C THR A 270 -10.32 -36.58 -5.91
N ASP A 271 -10.90 -35.74 -6.76
CA ASP A 271 -11.62 -34.55 -6.33
C ASP A 271 -12.89 -35.00 -5.59
N LYS A 272 -13.03 -34.61 -4.32
CA LYS A 272 -14.10 -35.08 -3.44
C LYS A 272 -15.47 -34.55 -3.83
N ALA A 273 -15.55 -33.37 -4.47
CA ALA A 273 -16.82 -32.78 -4.87
C ALA A 273 -17.40 -33.49 -6.09
N THR A 274 -16.56 -33.86 -7.04
CA THR A 274 -16.97 -34.52 -8.31
C THR A 274 -16.83 -36.03 -8.28
N ASN A 275 -16.08 -36.57 -7.31
CA ASN A 275 -15.65 -37.96 -7.22
C ASN A 275 -14.92 -38.44 -8.49
N LYS A 276 -14.23 -37.53 -9.18
CA LYS A 276 -13.45 -37.82 -10.40
C LYS A 276 -11.95 -37.80 -10.09
N PRO A 277 -11.12 -38.55 -10.84
CA PRO A 277 -9.67 -38.47 -10.71
C PRO A 277 -9.17 -37.04 -10.90
N VAL A 278 -8.21 -36.61 -10.05
CA VAL A 278 -7.51 -35.35 -10.26
C VAL A 278 -6.73 -35.44 -11.59
N PRO A 279 -6.81 -34.44 -12.47
CA PRO A 279 -6.11 -34.50 -13.75
C PRO A 279 -4.59 -34.41 -13.56
N SER A 280 -3.84 -35.08 -14.44
CA SER A 280 -2.38 -34.92 -14.56
C SER A 280 -1.55 -35.28 -13.32
N VAL A 281 -2.02 -36.22 -12.49
CA VAL A 281 -1.20 -36.79 -11.41
C VAL A 281 0.04 -37.47 -11.99
N LYS A 282 1.21 -37.16 -11.45
CA LYS A 282 2.48 -37.79 -11.80
C LYS A 282 2.95 -38.69 -10.68
N TYR A 283 3.39 -39.88 -11.03
CA TYR A 283 3.87 -40.88 -10.08
C TYR A 283 5.38 -41.03 -10.20
N TYR A 284 6.06 -41.11 -9.06
CA TYR A 284 7.52 -41.25 -9.00
C TYR A 284 7.91 -42.26 -7.91
N GLY A 285 9.21 -42.54 -7.82
CA GLY A 285 9.80 -43.40 -6.79
C GLY A 285 10.11 -44.77 -7.36
N TYR A 286 9.80 -45.82 -6.61
CA TYR A 286 10.10 -47.19 -7.02
C TYR A 286 9.24 -47.65 -8.21
N VAL A 287 7.99 -47.19 -8.29
CA VAL A 287 7.09 -47.43 -9.43
C VAL A 287 6.46 -46.11 -9.88
N GLU A 288 6.57 -45.81 -11.18
CA GLU A 288 6.04 -44.58 -11.80
C GLU A 288 4.63 -44.80 -12.39
N LYS A 289 3.73 -45.46 -11.64
CA LYS A 289 2.35 -45.77 -12.07
C LYS A 289 1.36 -45.59 -10.93
N ASP A 290 0.09 -45.38 -11.28
CA ASP A 290 -1.04 -45.31 -10.34
C ASP A 290 -1.45 -46.70 -9.84
N THR A 291 -1.26 -47.75 -10.63
CA THR A 291 -1.52 -49.13 -10.24
C THR A 291 -0.53 -50.09 -10.89
N GLY A 292 -0.30 -51.24 -10.26
CA GLY A 292 0.56 -52.29 -10.77
C GLY A 292 0.98 -53.25 -9.68
N LYS A 293 2.05 -54.01 -9.93
CA LYS A 293 2.73 -54.81 -8.92
C LYS A 293 4.01 -54.12 -8.48
N ILE A 294 4.43 -54.39 -7.24
CA ILE A 294 5.67 -53.84 -6.69
C ILE A 294 6.56 -54.99 -6.20
N GLU A 295 7.81 -55.00 -6.65
CA GLU A 295 8.80 -55.95 -6.15
C GLU A 295 9.43 -55.42 -4.86
N LEU A 296 9.56 -56.29 -3.86
CA LEU A 296 10.07 -55.94 -2.54
C LEU A 296 11.14 -56.95 -2.13
N SER A 297 12.32 -56.47 -1.74
CA SER A 297 13.35 -57.35 -1.19
C SER A 297 12.95 -57.90 0.17
N ALA A 298 13.58 -59.01 0.57
CA ALA A 298 13.42 -59.61 1.89
C ALA A 298 13.69 -58.59 3.01
N ASN A 299 12.73 -58.43 3.92
CA ASN A 299 12.72 -57.41 4.98
C ASN A 299 12.94 -55.96 4.46
N GLY A 300 12.57 -55.69 3.21
CA GLY A 300 12.85 -54.43 2.52
C GLY A 300 11.86 -53.32 2.81
N GLU A 301 12.25 -52.09 2.45
CA GLU A 301 11.38 -50.92 2.41
C GLU A 301 11.56 -50.16 1.11
N THR A 302 10.50 -49.50 0.66
CA THR A 302 10.52 -48.68 -0.55
C THR A 302 9.55 -47.50 -0.44
N ALA A 303 9.65 -46.54 -1.36
CA ALA A 303 8.84 -45.32 -1.34
C ALA A 303 8.22 -45.02 -2.71
N LEU A 304 6.96 -44.55 -2.68
CA LEU A 304 6.17 -44.14 -3.82
C LEU A 304 5.67 -42.71 -3.62
N PHE A 305 5.64 -41.94 -4.70
CA PHE A 305 5.24 -40.54 -4.68
C PHE A 305 4.12 -40.28 -5.67
N ALA A 306 3.18 -39.42 -5.29
CA ALA A 306 2.23 -38.80 -6.20
C ALA A 306 2.36 -37.27 -6.14
N GLU A 307 2.49 -36.63 -7.30
CA GLU A 307 2.49 -35.16 -7.45
C GLU A 307 1.28 -34.72 -8.27
N PHE A 308 0.57 -33.69 -7.82
CA PHE A 308 -0.52 -33.07 -8.57
C PHE A 308 -0.66 -31.59 -8.23
N GLU A 309 -1.44 -30.85 -9.01
CA GLU A 309 -1.78 -29.46 -8.72
C GLU A 309 -3.08 -29.41 -7.90
N MET A 310 -3.06 -28.69 -6.78
CA MET A 310 -4.20 -28.63 -5.86
C MET A 310 -5.41 -27.97 -6.55
N PRO A 311 -6.56 -28.65 -6.66
CA PRO A 311 -7.79 -28.03 -7.18
C PRO A 311 -8.46 -27.11 -6.15
N GLU A 312 -9.53 -26.41 -6.55
CA GLU A 312 -10.35 -25.55 -5.69
C GLU A 312 -11.27 -26.35 -4.72
N HIS A 313 -11.20 -27.68 -4.74
CA HIS A 313 -12.02 -28.58 -3.94
C HIS A 313 -11.13 -29.53 -3.12
N GLU A 314 -11.71 -30.14 -2.08
CA GLU A 314 -11.01 -31.14 -1.28
C GLU A 314 -10.58 -32.33 -2.15
N VAL A 315 -9.39 -32.87 -1.88
CA VAL A 315 -8.86 -34.05 -2.59
C VAL A 315 -8.78 -35.22 -1.62
N ASN A 316 -9.42 -36.33 -1.98
CA ASN A 316 -9.24 -37.60 -1.29
C ASN A 316 -8.01 -38.32 -1.85
N ILE A 317 -7.13 -38.74 -0.95
CA ILE A 317 -5.96 -39.57 -1.27
C ILE A 317 -6.19 -40.94 -0.65
N LYS A 318 -6.13 -41.98 -1.48
CA LYS A 318 -6.16 -43.36 -1.03
C LYS A 318 -5.01 -44.14 -1.67
N PHE A 319 -4.34 -44.94 -0.85
CA PHE A 319 -3.32 -45.89 -1.28
C PHE A 319 -3.64 -47.27 -0.72
N GLU A 320 -3.56 -48.30 -1.56
CA GLU A 320 -3.80 -49.70 -1.18
C GLU A 320 -2.63 -50.55 -1.68
N ILE A 321 -2.17 -51.51 -0.88
CA ILE A 321 -1.23 -52.57 -1.28
C ILE A 321 -1.73 -53.93 -0.79
N ASN A 322 -1.67 -54.98 -1.61
CA ASN A 322 -2.16 -56.34 -1.29
C ASN A 322 -3.46 -56.35 -0.46
N LYS A 323 -4.45 -55.58 -0.91
CA LYS A 323 -5.68 -55.30 -0.15
C LYS A 323 -6.42 -56.56 0.27
N GLU A 324 -6.42 -57.57 -0.60
CA GLU A 324 -7.12 -58.84 -0.37
C GLU A 324 -6.26 -59.84 0.43
N GLY A 325 -4.98 -59.53 0.69
CA GLY A 325 -4.07 -60.37 1.49
C GLY A 325 -3.69 -61.69 0.83
N VAL A 326 -3.79 -61.79 -0.50
CA VAL A 326 -3.64 -63.06 -1.23
C VAL A 326 -2.23 -63.25 -1.78
N ASN A 327 -1.59 -62.19 -2.28
CA ASN A 327 -0.28 -62.27 -2.93
C ASN A 327 0.66 -61.16 -2.42
N PRO A 328 1.61 -61.48 -1.52
CA PRO A 328 1.74 -62.74 -0.80
C PRO A 328 0.58 -62.94 0.20
N ALA A 329 0.44 -64.14 0.77
CA ALA A 329 -0.59 -64.39 1.78
C ALA A 329 -0.30 -63.59 3.07
N GLU A 330 -1.26 -62.79 3.52
CA GLU A 330 -1.17 -61.96 4.72
C GLU A 330 -2.39 -62.16 5.63
N THR A 331 -2.20 -62.01 6.94
CA THR A 331 -3.29 -62.16 7.93
C THR A 331 -3.79 -60.83 8.48
N TYR A 332 -2.98 -59.78 8.44
CA TYR A 332 -3.34 -58.45 8.94
C TYR A 332 -3.37 -57.47 7.76
N LEU A 333 -4.54 -56.87 7.51
CA LEU A 333 -4.79 -56.09 6.28
C LEU A 333 -5.10 -54.61 6.58
N ASP A 334 -5.23 -54.23 7.84
CA ASP A 334 -5.59 -52.85 8.21
C ASP A 334 -4.42 -51.87 7.97
N ASN A 335 -3.18 -52.37 7.98
CA ASN A 335 -1.95 -51.62 7.66
C ASN A 335 -1.63 -51.57 6.17
N ASN A 336 -2.50 -52.13 5.31
CA ASN A 336 -2.35 -52.19 3.86
C ASN A 336 -3.08 -51.05 3.12
N VAL A 337 -3.84 -50.22 3.85
CA VAL A 337 -4.64 -49.13 3.27
C VAL A 337 -4.39 -47.81 4.00
N LEU A 338 -4.12 -46.75 3.22
CA LEU A 338 -4.04 -45.38 3.69
C LEU A 338 -5.14 -44.53 3.08
N ASN A 339 -5.71 -43.64 3.88
CA ASN A 339 -6.68 -42.64 3.43
C ASN A 339 -6.36 -41.29 4.06
N ALA A 340 -6.47 -40.21 3.28
CA ALA A 340 -6.34 -38.84 3.77
C ALA A 340 -7.17 -37.87 2.92
N VAL A 341 -7.42 -36.69 3.47
CA VAL A 341 -8.09 -35.58 2.78
C VAL A 341 -7.17 -34.36 2.83
N ILE A 342 -6.96 -33.74 1.67
CA ILE A 342 -6.23 -32.47 1.56
C ILE A 342 -7.27 -31.39 1.22
N THR A 343 -7.31 -30.33 2.01
CA THR A 343 -8.27 -29.22 1.85
C THR A 343 -7.63 -28.05 1.09
N PRO A 344 -8.33 -27.37 0.18
CA PRO A 344 -7.77 -26.17 -0.44
C PRO A 344 -7.76 -24.99 0.53
N ALA A 345 -6.63 -24.29 0.64
CA ALA A 345 -6.58 -22.99 1.32
C ALA A 345 -7.29 -21.93 0.44
N ILE A 346 -8.10 -21.08 1.05
CA ILE A 346 -8.97 -20.15 0.32
C ILE A 346 -8.15 -18.96 -0.17
N LYS A 347 -8.38 -18.55 -1.42
CA LYS A 347 -7.85 -17.29 -1.93
C LYS A 347 -8.76 -16.12 -1.55
N ILE A 348 -8.27 -15.17 -0.77
CA ILE A 348 -9.02 -13.99 -0.31
C ILE A 348 -8.48 -12.75 -1.01
N ASN A 349 -9.24 -12.23 -1.97
CA ASN A 349 -8.96 -10.93 -2.59
C ASN A 349 -10.02 -9.92 -2.15
N THR A 350 -9.58 -8.75 -1.70
CA THR A 350 -10.47 -7.67 -1.23
C THR A 350 -10.14 -6.35 -1.88
N PHE A 351 -11.14 -5.47 -1.92
CA PHE A 351 -11.07 -4.15 -2.51
C PHE A 351 -11.69 -3.14 -1.56
N GLY A 352 -10.98 -2.06 -1.25
CA GLY A 352 -11.50 -0.97 -0.43
C GLY A 352 -11.07 0.39 -0.95
N ASP A 353 -11.74 1.44 -0.50
CA ASP A 353 -11.46 2.81 -0.91
C ASP A 353 -10.96 3.65 0.27
N ILE A 354 -9.96 4.50 0.01
CA ILE A 354 -9.44 5.47 0.96
C ILE A 354 -9.44 6.83 0.27
N GLU A 355 -9.96 7.85 0.95
CA GLU A 355 -10.08 9.19 0.38
C GLU A 355 -9.18 10.22 1.10
N LEU A 356 -8.49 11.05 0.32
CA LEU A 356 -7.81 12.26 0.77
C LEU A 356 -8.56 13.48 0.21
N ASP A 357 -9.16 14.25 1.10
CA ASP A 357 -9.92 15.45 0.73
C ASP A 357 -8.99 16.63 0.34
N TYR A 358 -9.55 17.71 -0.22
CA TYR A 358 -8.83 18.82 -0.84
C TYR A 358 -7.79 19.52 0.05
N ASN A 359 -7.92 19.46 1.37
CA ASN A 359 -7.05 20.10 2.35
C ASN A 359 -6.09 19.14 3.10
N ILE A 360 -6.09 17.83 2.77
CA ILE A 360 -5.38 16.78 3.54
C ILE A 360 -4.02 16.39 2.95
N LEU A 361 -2.90 16.88 3.48
CA LEU A 361 -1.51 16.56 3.06
C LEU A 361 -1.14 15.09 3.22
N SER A 362 -1.62 14.45 4.28
CA SER A 362 -1.52 13.01 4.47
C SER A 362 -2.63 12.50 5.37
N ARG A 363 -2.93 11.22 5.27
CA ARG A 363 -3.91 10.52 6.09
C ARG A 363 -3.27 9.29 6.70
N LYS A 364 -3.30 9.17 8.03
CA LYS A 364 -3.05 7.89 8.69
C LYS A 364 -4.30 7.03 8.58
N VAL A 365 -4.11 5.75 8.30
CA VAL A 365 -5.20 4.79 8.20
C VAL A 365 -4.85 3.54 9.00
N ASN A 366 -5.87 3.03 9.70
CA ASN A 366 -5.89 1.67 10.25
C ASN A 366 -7.05 0.94 9.60
N PHE A 367 -6.78 -0.22 9.00
CA PHE A 367 -7.83 -1.08 8.45
C PHE A 367 -7.49 -2.56 8.67
N PRO A 368 -8.51 -3.42 8.88
CA PRO A 368 -8.29 -4.85 8.99
C PRO A 368 -7.86 -5.42 7.64
N LEU A 369 -6.82 -6.24 7.63
CA LEU A 369 -6.38 -6.94 6.41
C LEU A 369 -7.50 -7.88 5.94
N ALA A 370 -7.65 -8.01 4.62
CA ALA A 370 -8.63 -8.90 4.00
C ALA A 370 -10.08 -8.55 4.39
N ASP A 371 -10.36 -7.25 4.58
CA ASP A 371 -11.63 -6.69 5.07
C ASP A 371 -12.12 -7.36 6.37
N GLY A 372 -11.18 -7.78 7.23
CA GLY A 372 -11.48 -8.43 8.51
C GLY A 372 -11.91 -9.88 8.40
N ARG A 373 -11.79 -10.52 7.23
CA ARG A 373 -12.00 -11.96 7.09
C ARG A 373 -10.93 -12.72 7.85
N ALA A 374 -11.31 -13.88 8.37
CA ALA A 374 -10.44 -14.77 9.11
C ALA A 374 -9.39 -15.38 8.16
N ILE A 375 -8.10 -15.15 8.41
CA ILE A 375 -7.01 -15.78 7.66
C ILE A 375 -6.66 -17.08 8.38
N THR A 376 -7.03 -18.22 7.78
CA THR A 376 -7.09 -19.51 8.48
C THR A 376 -6.09 -20.51 7.91
N ALA A 377 -5.40 -21.25 8.78
CA ALA A 377 -4.71 -22.50 8.43
C ALA A 377 -5.38 -23.66 9.17
N LYS A 378 -5.86 -24.66 8.42
CA LYS A 378 -6.57 -25.83 8.97
C LYS A 378 -5.66 -27.05 8.95
N LEU A 379 -5.08 -27.36 10.11
CA LEU A 379 -4.29 -28.56 10.32
C LEU A 379 -5.21 -29.73 10.72
N SER A 380 -4.95 -30.90 10.14
CA SER A 380 -5.63 -32.16 10.44
C SER A 380 -4.63 -33.31 10.41
N ALA A 381 -4.72 -34.22 11.36
CA ALA A 381 -3.89 -35.43 11.33
C ALA A 381 -4.40 -36.35 10.20
N PRO A 382 -3.53 -36.83 9.28
CA PRO A 382 -3.93 -37.82 8.29
C PRO A 382 -4.35 -39.14 8.94
N SER A 383 -3.78 -39.43 10.11
CA SER A 383 -4.12 -40.57 10.97
C SER A 383 -3.89 -40.21 12.44
N GLY A 384 -4.64 -40.78 13.37
CA GLY A 384 -4.46 -40.52 14.79
C GLY A 384 -4.94 -39.12 15.19
N ARG A 385 -4.13 -38.38 15.97
CA ARG A 385 -4.50 -37.05 16.49
C ARG A 385 -3.34 -36.06 16.46
N LEU A 386 -3.64 -34.78 16.26
CA LEU A 386 -2.66 -33.70 16.43
C LEU A 386 -2.16 -33.65 17.88
N THR A 387 -0.92 -33.20 18.08
CA THR A 387 -0.30 -33.02 19.41
C THR A 387 0.46 -31.71 19.51
N GLY A 388 0.45 -31.11 20.70
CA GLY A 388 1.22 -29.91 21.02
C GLY A 388 0.76 -28.65 20.28
N ASN A 389 1.67 -27.67 20.23
CA ASN A 389 1.45 -26.43 19.49
C ASN A 389 1.92 -26.57 18.04
N ALA A 390 1.19 -25.91 17.15
CA ALA A 390 1.63 -25.68 15.78
C ALA A 390 2.74 -24.61 15.73
N TRP A 391 3.55 -24.66 14.68
CA TRP A 391 4.58 -23.68 14.37
C TRP A 391 4.52 -23.26 12.90
N GLY A 392 5.23 -22.20 12.52
CA GLY A 392 5.21 -21.64 11.17
C GLY A 392 4.94 -20.14 11.19
N THR A 393 4.57 -19.58 10.04
CA THR A 393 4.34 -18.14 9.92
C THR A 393 3.25 -17.78 8.91
N LEU A 394 2.57 -16.66 9.17
CA LEU A 394 1.82 -15.87 8.20
C LEU A 394 2.66 -14.65 7.83
N ASN A 395 2.97 -14.48 6.55
CA ASN A 395 3.72 -13.34 6.03
C ASN A 395 2.78 -12.36 5.34
N ILE A 396 3.03 -11.07 5.52
CA ILE A 396 2.27 -9.96 4.95
C ILE A 396 3.27 -9.02 4.28
N TYR A 397 3.06 -8.72 3.01
CA TYR A 397 3.97 -7.97 2.16
C TYR A 397 3.32 -6.68 1.67
N ASN A 398 4.04 -5.57 1.82
CA ASN A 398 3.66 -4.29 1.26
C ASN A 398 4.10 -4.21 -0.21
N ASP A 399 3.22 -4.57 -1.13
CA ASP A 399 3.52 -4.54 -2.57
C ASP A 399 3.51 -3.11 -3.14
N SER A 400 3.19 -2.10 -2.33
CA SER A 400 3.05 -0.70 -2.73
C SER A 400 3.70 0.24 -1.72
N VAL A 401 4.98 -0.01 -1.43
CA VAL A 401 5.80 0.69 -0.40
C VAL A 401 5.79 2.22 -0.49
N ASN A 402 5.60 2.78 -1.70
CA ASN A 402 5.52 4.22 -1.89
C ASN A 402 4.16 4.81 -1.50
N LEU A 403 3.08 4.03 -1.56
CA LEU A 403 1.73 4.45 -1.18
C LEU A 403 1.44 4.18 0.29
N PHE A 404 1.79 2.98 0.78
CA PHE A 404 1.61 2.59 2.17
C PHE A 404 2.88 2.88 2.98
N ARG A 405 3.16 4.17 3.24
CA ARG A 405 4.37 4.58 3.98
C ARG A 405 4.32 4.15 5.43
N GLY A 406 5.47 3.74 5.97
CA GLY A 406 5.63 3.30 7.35
C GLY A 406 5.05 1.92 7.66
N PHE A 407 4.48 1.22 6.67
CA PHE A 407 4.11 -0.18 6.80
C PHE A 407 5.21 -1.05 6.20
N GLU A 408 5.89 -1.82 7.05
CA GLU A 408 6.91 -2.77 6.64
C GLU A 408 6.33 -4.18 6.51
N ASN A 409 7.01 -5.04 5.75
CA ASN A 409 6.65 -6.44 5.66
C ASN A 409 6.62 -7.07 7.06
N GLN A 410 5.56 -7.81 7.36
CA GLN A 410 5.31 -8.38 8.68
C GLN A 410 5.30 -9.91 8.61
N THR A 411 5.88 -10.55 9.62
CA THR A 411 5.82 -12.00 9.80
C THR A 411 5.21 -12.32 11.16
N ILE A 412 4.01 -12.91 11.14
CA ILE A 412 3.29 -13.35 12.34
C ILE A 412 3.66 -14.82 12.59
N LYS A 413 4.35 -15.09 13.69
CA LYS A 413 4.70 -16.46 14.10
C LYS A 413 3.48 -17.21 14.64
N VAL A 414 3.44 -18.51 14.36
CA VAL A 414 2.46 -19.46 14.92
C VAL A 414 3.06 -20.12 16.16
N ASN A 415 2.31 -20.11 17.25
CA ASN A 415 2.61 -20.85 18.49
C ASN A 415 1.31 -21.08 19.28
N GLU A 416 0.32 -21.67 18.61
CA GLU A 416 -1.02 -21.93 19.14
C GLU A 416 -1.29 -23.43 19.12
N PRO A 417 -2.27 -23.95 19.88
CA PRO A 417 -2.64 -25.36 19.83
C PRO A 417 -2.89 -25.83 18.39
N ALA A 418 -2.35 -27.00 18.04
CA ALA A 418 -2.52 -27.57 16.71
C ALA A 418 -4.01 -27.80 16.39
N GLY A 419 -4.43 -27.46 15.17
CA GLY A 419 -5.82 -27.52 14.72
C GLY A 419 -6.13 -26.39 13.75
N THR A 420 -7.15 -25.58 14.05
CA THR A 420 -7.49 -24.40 13.24
C THR A 420 -6.83 -23.16 13.82
N ILE A 421 -5.88 -22.57 13.09
CA ILE A 421 -5.20 -21.32 13.46
C ILE A 421 -5.86 -20.18 12.70
N ILE A 422 -6.24 -19.12 13.41
CA ILE A 422 -6.96 -17.98 12.85
C ILE A 422 -6.21 -16.68 13.18
N LYS A 423 -5.97 -15.85 12.17
CA LYS A 423 -5.35 -14.52 12.32
C LYS A 423 -6.25 -13.41 11.77
N TYR A 424 -6.21 -12.25 12.43
CA TYR A 424 -6.86 -11.00 12.00
C TYR A 424 -5.85 -9.84 12.05
N PRO A 425 -4.90 -9.77 11.11
CA PRO A 425 -3.92 -8.69 11.10
C PRO A 425 -4.56 -7.33 10.82
N GLU A 426 -4.05 -6.29 11.48
CA GLU A 426 -4.42 -4.89 11.19
C GLU A 426 -3.28 -4.17 10.50
N ILE A 427 -3.61 -3.35 9.51
CA ILE A 427 -2.65 -2.59 8.73
C ILE A 427 -2.70 -1.13 9.17
N ASN A 428 -1.57 -0.66 9.71
CA ASN A 428 -1.36 0.73 10.10
C ASN A 428 -0.38 1.38 9.13
N THR A 429 -0.81 2.43 8.43
CA THR A 429 0.04 3.11 7.44
C THR A 429 -0.33 4.59 7.28
N THR A 430 0.56 5.35 6.64
CA THR A 430 0.30 6.75 6.27
C THR A 430 0.32 6.89 4.76
N ILE A 431 -0.72 7.51 4.21
CA ILE A 431 -0.82 7.83 2.80
C ILE A 431 -0.53 9.32 2.64
N HIS A 432 0.47 9.68 1.84
CA HIS A 432 0.78 11.08 1.53
C HIS A 432 0.17 11.50 0.20
N ARG A 433 -0.33 12.74 0.13
CA ARG A 433 -0.89 13.31 -1.12
C ARG A 433 0.09 13.18 -2.29
N LYS A 434 1.37 13.50 -2.08
CA LYS A 434 2.40 13.45 -3.13
C LYS A 434 2.53 12.05 -3.75
N ASP A 435 2.44 11.01 -2.92
CA ASP A 435 2.59 9.62 -3.36
C ASP A 435 1.29 9.16 -4.03
N ALA A 436 0.13 9.50 -3.46
CA ALA A 436 -1.20 9.13 -3.97
C ALA A 436 -1.59 9.84 -5.29
N THR A 437 -0.88 10.90 -5.67
CA THR A 437 -1.11 11.65 -6.91
C THR A 437 0.05 11.56 -7.90
N TYR A 438 1.05 10.74 -7.58
CA TYR A 438 2.25 10.59 -8.40
C TYR A 438 1.92 9.89 -9.72
N ASP A 439 2.33 10.53 -10.82
CA ASP A 439 2.27 9.98 -12.17
C ASP A 439 3.69 9.78 -12.69
N SER A 440 4.07 8.52 -12.90
CA SER A 440 5.42 8.14 -13.33
C SER A 440 5.74 8.55 -14.76
N ASN A 441 4.74 8.74 -15.62
CA ASN A 441 4.96 9.08 -17.04
C ASN A 441 5.35 10.55 -17.20
N SER A 442 4.71 11.43 -16.44
CA SER A 442 4.96 12.88 -16.45
C SER A 442 5.89 13.35 -15.33
N ASN A 443 6.21 12.46 -14.37
CA ASN A 443 6.89 12.79 -13.13
C ASN A 443 6.22 13.96 -12.38
N SER A 444 4.88 13.98 -12.39
CA SER A 444 4.05 15.03 -11.78
C SER A 444 3.27 14.52 -10.60
N TYR A 445 3.06 15.36 -9.59
CA TYR A 445 2.27 15.06 -8.40
C TYR A 445 1.78 16.37 -7.76
N ASP A 446 0.77 16.26 -6.88
CA ASP A 446 0.27 17.38 -6.13
C ASP A 446 0.91 17.45 -4.74
N ASN A 447 1.71 18.48 -4.50
CA ASN A 447 2.27 18.78 -3.18
C ASN A 447 2.53 20.29 -3.02
N PRO A 448 1.52 21.06 -2.57
CA PRO A 448 1.66 22.51 -2.41
C PRO A 448 2.82 22.95 -1.50
N MET A 449 3.25 22.13 -0.53
CA MET A 449 4.43 22.41 0.30
C MET A 449 5.72 22.57 -0.53
N GLU A 450 5.83 21.81 -1.62
CA GLU A 450 7.00 21.80 -2.52
C GLU A 450 6.79 22.70 -3.75
N ARG A 451 5.72 23.52 -3.79
CA ARG A 451 5.31 24.28 -4.98
C ARG A 451 5.08 23.40 -6.21
N LYS A 452 4.51 22.22 -5.99
CA LYS A 452 4.06 21.29 -7.04
C LYS A 452 2.55 21.22 -7.00
N TRP A 453 1.90 21.54 -8.11
CA TRP A 453 0.45 21.60 -8.20
C TRP A 453 -0.03 20.87 -9.44
N LEU A 454 -1.09 20.08 -9.28
CA LEU A 454 -1.89 19.59 -10.38
C LEU A 454 -3.08 20.54 -10.64
N ASP A 455 -3.56 20.56 -11.88
CA ASP A 455 -4.75 21.33 -12.26
C ASP A 455 -6.01 20.68 -11.66
N GLY A 456 -6.95 21.52 -11.23
CA GLY A 456 -8.22 21.09 -10.64
C GLY A 456 -9.37 22.03 -10.99
N PRO A 457 -10.63 21.70 -10.61
CA PRO A 457 -11.01 20.57 -9.76
C PRO A 457 -10.81 19.23 -10.45
N ALA A 458 -10.10 18.32 -9.80
CA ALA A 458 -9.79 17.00 -10.34
C ALA A 458 -9.77 15.94 -9.23
N VAL A 459 -9.89 14.69 -9.65
CA VAL A 459 -9.76 13.51 -8.78
C VAL A 459 -8.71 12.59 -9.39
N LYS A 460 -7.75 12.16 -8.59
CA LYS A 460 -6.72 11.18 -8.97
C LYS A 460 -6.84 9.96 -8.08
N THR A 461 -6.75 8.77 -8.67
CA THR A 461 -6.82 7.51 -7.95
C THR A 461 -5.53 6.73 -8.18
N ALA A 462 -4.88 6.34 -7.08
CA ALA A 462 -3.77 5.40 -7.09
C ALA A 462 -4.24 4.07 -6.51
N VAL A 463 -3.69 2.96 -7.00
CA VAL A 463 -4.05 1.61 -6.53
C VAL A 463 -2.86 1.03 -5.78
N GLY A 464 -3.06 0.69 -4.51
CA GLY A 464 -2.06 0.01 -3.68
C GLY A 464 -2.51 -1.40 -3.31
N ALA A 465 -1.56 -2.33 -3.16
CA ALA A 465 -1.83 -3.72 -2.80
C ALA A 465 -0.97 -4.19 -1.62
N ILE A 466 -1.55 -5.06 -0.79
CA ILE A 466 -0.87 -5.82 0.27
C ILE A 466 -1.17 -7.29 0.07
N SER A 467 -0.14 -8.11 -0.13
CA SER A 467 -0.30 -9.56 -0.26
C SER A 467 -0.01 -10.28 1.05
N PHE A 468 -0.64 -11.43 1.25
CA PHE A 468 -0.44 -12.25 2.44
C PHE A 468 -0.55 -13.73 2.13
N GLY A 469 0.16 -14.53 2.93
CA GLY A 469 0.13 -15.98 2.85
C GLY A 469 1.21 -16.59 3.75
N GLY A 470 1.16 -17.91 3.91
CA GLY A 470 2.12 -18.59 4.78
C GLY A 470 1.71 -20.03 5.01
N ARG A 471 2.44 -20.69 5.92
CA ARG A 471 2.24 -22.11 6.22
C ARG A 471 2.42 -22.36 7.71
N ALA A 472 1.53 -23.16 8.27
CA ALA A 472 1.62 -23.72 9.59
C ALA A 472 1.95 -25.22 9.52
N TYR A 473 2.55 -25.74 10.57
CA TYR A 473 2.98 -27.12 10.72
C TYR A 473 2.55 -27.61 12.10
N ALA A 474 2.24 -28.90 12.21
CA ALA A 474 1.98 -29.54 13.49
C ALA A 474 2.46 -30.98 13.51
N ASN A 475 2.81 -31.43 14.72
CA ASN A 475 3.04 -32.83 14.99
C ASN A 475 1.70 -33.55 15.15
N TYR A 476 1.63 -34.80 14.72
CA TYR A 476 0.53 -35.70 15.04
C TYR A 476 1.07 -37.02 15.55
N ILE A 477 0.33 -37.64 16.46
CA ILE A 477 0.64 -38.94 17.04
C ILE A 477 -0.34 -39.94 16.48
N TYR A 478 0.19 -41.06 16.00
CA TYR A 478 -0.59 -42.16 15.46
C TYR A 478 0.01 -43.49 15.92
N THR A 479 -0.84 -44.51 15.96
CA THR A 479 -0.44 -45.87 16.32
C THR A 479 -0.28 -46.68 15.06
N VAL A 480 0.86 -47.33 14.90
CA VAL A 480 1.12 -48.28 13.83
C VAL A 480 1.15 -49.66 14.45
N THR A 481 0.36 -50.58 13.90
CA THR A 481 0.49 -52.00 14.22
C THR A 481 1.58 -52.57 13.32
N ARG A 482 2.57 -53.21 13.94
CA ARG A 482 3.66 -53.91 13.27
C ARG A 482 3.63 -55.37 13.64
N THR A 483 4.18 -56.17 12.75
CA THR A 483 4.31 -57.61 12.94
C THR A 483 5.76 -57.91 13.30
N ASN A 484 5.95 -58.60 14.42
CA ASN A 484 7.23 -59.14 14.87
C ASN A 484 7.71 -60.24 13.90
N GLU A 485 8.98 -60.61 14.01
CA GLU A 485 9.54 -61.71 13.21
C GLU A 485 8.84 -63.06 13.47
N ASP A 486 8.16 -63.20 14.61
CA ASP A 486 7.39 -64.38 14.99
C ASP A 486 5.92 -64.35 14.53
N GLY A 487 5.53 -63.35 13.73
CA GLY A 487 4.17 -63.18 13.25
C GLY A 487 3.20 -62.57 14.27
N SER A 488 3.64 -62.27 15.50
CA SER A 488 2.80 -61.58 16.49
C SER A 488 2.73 -60.08 16.21
N THR A 489 1.57 -59.46 16.45
CA THR A 489 1.43 -58.01 16.26
C THR A 489 1.76 -57.23 17.52
N TYR A 490 2.46 -56.10 17.38
CA TYR A 490 2.65 -55.10 18.44
C TYR A 490 2.29 -53.71 17.91
N THR A 491 1.90 -52.82 18.82
CA THR A 491 1.57 -51.43 18.47
C THR A 491 2.69 -50.49 18.88
N GLU A 492 3.20 -49.69 17.95
CA GLU A 492 4.16 -48.63 18.19
C GLU A 492 3.48 -47.26 18.05
N THR A 493 3.74 -46.35 18.99
CA THR A 493 3.30 -44.96 18.87
C THR A 493 4.36 -44.15 18.13
N ARG A 494 4.00 -43.54 17.01
CA ARG A 494 4.90 -42.71 16.21
C ARG A 494 4.40 -41.27 16.14
N THR A 495 5.32 -40.37 15.81
CA THR A 495 5.04 -38.95 15.57
C THR A 495 5.31 -38.66 14.10
N GLY A 496 4.36 -38.00 13.44
CA GLY A 496 4.51 -37.46 12.09
C GLY A 496 4.33 -35.94 12.07
N ILE A 497 4.62 -35.32 10.94
CA ILE A 497 4.45 -33.88 10.71
C ILE A 497 3.43 -33.68 9.59
N THR A 498 2.48 -32.77 9.80
CA THR A 498 1.59 -32.27 8.75
C THR A 498 1.73 -30.76 8.61
N SER A 499 1.25 -30.21 7.50
CA SER A 499 1.27 -28.78 7.24
C SER A 499 -0.05 -28.29 6.64
N ALA A 500 -0.33 -27.00 6.84
CA ALA A 500 -1.49 -26.33 6.28
C ALA A 500 -1.08 -24.94 5.79
N ASP A 501 -1.35 -24.63 4.53
CA ASP A 501 -1.27 -23.26 4.03
C ASP A 501 -2.34 -22.40 4.72
N PHE A 502 -1.95 -21.18 5.08
CA PHE A 502 -2.93 -20.14 5.42
C PHE A 502 -3.70 -19.73 4.17
N ASP A 503 -4.95 -19.32 4.35
CA ASP A 503 -5.66 -18.52 3.35
C ASP A 503 -4.74 -17.39 2.87
N SER A 504 -4.69 -17.17 1.57
CA SER A 504 -3.73 -16.25 0.95
C SER A 504 -4.43 -15.33 -0.02
N GLY A 505 -3.82 -14.21 -0.36
CA GLY A 505 -4.38 -13.34 -1.38
C GLY A 505 -3.86 -11.91 -1.27
N THR A 506 -4.66 -10.98 -1.80
CA THR A 506 -4.28 -9.59 -1.95
C THR A 506 -5.40 -8.67 -1.48
N ASP A 507 -5.07 -7.75 -0.58
CA ASP A 507 -5.96 -6.66 -0.19
C ASP A 507 -5.58 -5.39 -0.97
N THR A 508 -6.47 -4.95 -1.84
CA THR A 508 -6.24 -3.83 -2.75
C THR A 508 -7.00 -2.59 -2.26
N LYS A 509 -6.32 -1.46 -2.13
CA LYS A 509 -6.97 -0.18 -1.79
C LYS A 509 -6.85 0.83 -2.92
N ASN A 510 -7.98 1.40 -3.34
CA ASN A 510 -8.02 2.57 -4.20
C ASN A 510 -7.89 3.83 -3.35
N ILE A 511 -6.85 4.61 -3.59
CA ILE A 511 -6.57 5.82 -2.86
C ILE A 511 -6.98 7.00 -3.74
N THR A 512 -8.13 7.58 -3.44
CA THR A 512 -8.71 8.68 -4.19
C THR A 512 -8.35 10.01 -3.54
N THR A 513 -7.71 10.90 -4.29
CA THR A 513 -7.27 12.21 -3.82
C THR A 513 -7.99 13.31 -4.59
N ARG A 514 -8.65 14.23 -3.86
CA ARG A 514 -9.28 15.43 -4.42
C ARG A 514 -8.28 16.57 -4.55
N ILE A 515 -8.25 17.22 -5.72
CA ILE A 515 -7.26 18.25 -6.07
C ILE A 515 -7.96 19.54 -6.48
N TYR A 516 -7.58 20.64 -5.83
CA TYR A 516 -7.96 22.01 -6.18
C TYR A 516 -6.91 22.98 -5.63
N ASN A 517 -6.29 23.77 -6.51
CA ASN A 517 -5.16 24.66 -6.17
C ASN A 517 -5.41 26.13 -6.55
N GLY A 518 -6.68 26.54 -6.47
CA GLY A 518 -7.12 27.90 -6.74
C GLY A 518 -7.32 28.21 -8.21
N LYS A 519 -7.95 29.35 -8.46
CA LYS A 519 -8.21 29.94 -9.77
C LYS A 519 -7.05 30.84 -10.17
N PRO A 520 -6.65 30.81 -11.45
CA PRO A 520 -5.62 31.71 -11.95
C PRO A 520 -6.05 33.18 -11.87
N VAL A 521 -7.34 33.47 -12.01
CA VAL A 521 -7.89 34.83 -12.04
C VAL A 521 -9.02 34.96 -11.02
N ILE A 522 -8.97 36.03 -10.24
CA ILE A 522 -10.06 36.51 -9.39
C ILE A 522 -10.67 37.74 -10.09
N PRO A 523 -12.01 37.83 -10.20
CA PRO A 523 -12.64 39.01 -10.78
C PRO A 523 -12.16 40.30 -10.10
N ALA A 524 -11.52 41.17 -10.87
CA ALA A 524 -11.01 42.44 -10.35
C ALA A 524 -12.17 43.39 -10.04
N LYS A 525 -12.07 44.11 -8.91
CA LYS A 525 -12.99 45.21 -8.63
C LYS A 525 -12.77 46.33 -9.65
N THR A 526 -13.88 46.93 -10.09
CA THR A 526 -13.84 48.08 -11.00
C THR A 526 -13.75 49.37 -10.19
N PHE A 527 -12.81 50.23 -10.56
CA PHE A 527 -12.61 51.54 -9.95
C PHE A 527 -12.85 52.64 -10.97
N GLU A 528 -13.19 53.83 -10.48
CA GLU A 528 -13.43 54.98 -11.31
C GLU A 528 -12.11 55.62 -11.76
N ASN A 529 -12.09 56.09 -13.01
CA ASN A 529 -11.06 56.97 -13.56
C ASN A 529 -11.76 58.22 -14.09
N LYS A 530 -11.94 59.24 -13.25
CA LYS A 530 -12.68 60.46 -13.62
C LYS A 530 -12.20 61.70 -12.87
N ILE A 531 -12.52 62.86 -13.44
CA ILE A 531 -12.37 64.17 -12.81
C ILE A 531 -13.77 64.79 -12.72
N GLU A 532 -14.25 65.05 -11.50
CA GLU A 532 -15.50 65.78 -11.29
C GLU A 532 -15.25 67.30 -11.34
N ASN A 533 -16.26 68.03 -11.82
CA ASN A 533 -16.21 69.48 -12.01
C ASN A 533 -15.08 69.93 -12.96
N ASN A 534 -14.74 69.12 -13.97
CA ASN A 534 -13.63 69.37 -14.88
C ASN A 534 -13.93 70.46 -15.95
N THR A 535 -14.39 71.64 -15.52
CA THR A 535 -14.65 72.81 -16.39
C THR A 535 -13.98 74.10 -15.83
N PRO A 536 -13.79 75.15 -16.64
CA PRO A 536 -12.96 76.31 -16.28
C PRO A 536 -13.42 77.22 -15.10
N ASN A 537 -14.54 76.91 -14.46
CA ASN A 537 -15.16 77.81 -13.46
C ASN A 537 -15.19 77.25 -12.03
N TYR A 538 -14.82 75.98 -11.83
CA TYR A 538 -14.86 75.37 -10.51
C TYR A 538 -13.53 75.51 -9.77
N LEU A 539 -13.59 76.03 -8.55
CA LEU A 539 -12.42 76.16 -7.67
C LEU A 539 -12.03 74.85 -6.98
N ILE A 540 -12.92 73.86 -6.97
CA ILE A 540 -12.69 72.53 -6.37
C ILE A 540 -12.81 71.47 -7.45
N LYS A 541 -11.80 70.60 -7.53
CA LYS A 541 -11.72 69.46 -8.46
C LYS A 541 -11.50 68.20 -7.65
N ASN A 542 -12.34 67.19 -7.87
CA ASN A 542 -12.18 65.87 -7.29
C ASN A 542 -11.71 64.90 -8.38
N LEU A 543 -10.64 64.17 -8.11
CA LEU A 543 -10.01 63.23 -9.02
C LEU A 543 -10.11 61.84 -8.40
N TRP A 544 -10.39 60.83 -9.22
CA TRP A 544 -10.38 59.42 -8.82
C TRP A 544 -9.67 58.62 -9.89
N TRP A 545 -8.70 57.80 -9.50
CA TRP A 545 -8.00 56.87 -10.39
C TRP A 545 -7.73 55.54 -9.68
N THR A 546 -7.53 54.50 -10.48
CA THR A 546 -7.06 53.21 -9.95
C THR A 546 -5.60 53.31 -9.51
N SER A 547 -5.27 52.80 -8.33
CA SER A 547 -3.88 52.72 -7.84
C SER A 547 -2.98 51.90 -8.77
N GLU A 548 -1.68 52.04 -8.56
CA GLU A 548 -0.69 51.09 -9.09
C GLU A 548 -1.03 49.65 -8.66
N PRO A 549 -0.78 48.65 -9.53
CA PRO A 549 -0.96 47.25 -9.19
C PRO A 549 0.21 46.72 -8.35
N TYR A 550 -0.10 46.05 -7.24
CA TYR A 550 0.90 45.40 -6.38
C TYR A 550 0.67 43.89 -6.27
N GLU A 551 1.64 43.10 -6.70
CA GLU A 551 1.56 41.63 -6.62
C GLU A 551 1.85 41.13 -5.21
N LEU A 552 0.91 40.34 -4.65
CA LEU A 552 1.02 39.76 -3.32
C LEU A 552 1.08 38.24 -3.37
N ASP A 553 2.06 37.67 -2.66
CA ASP A 553 2.14 36.24 -2.40
C ASP A 553 1.04 35.83 -1.43
N VAL A 554 0.42 34.67 -1.69
CA VAL A 554 -0.63 34.12 -0.83
C VAL A 554 -0.27 32.72 -0.36
N VAL A 555 -0.90 32.30 0.73
CA VAL A 555 -0.86 30.93 1.25
C VAL A 555 -2.26 30.37 1.37
N ARG A 556 -2.34 29.05 1.52
CA ARG A 556 -3.54 28.33 1.96
C ARG A 556 -3.19 27.45 3.14
N TRP A 557 -4.18 27.05 3.92
CA TRP A 557 -3.98 26.12 5.02
C TRP A 557 -4.32 24.69 4.61
N MET A 558 -3.42 23.76 4.92
CA MET A 558 -3.62 22.32 4.73
C MET A 558 -3.19 21.59 6.02
N CYS A 559 -3.63 20.35 6.20
CA CYS A 559 -3.43 19.60 7.43
C CYS A 559 -3.22 18.11 7.17
N HIS A 560 -2.92 17.38 8.24
CA HIS A 560 -2.89 15.92 8.26
C HIS A 560 -4.18 15.40 8.90
N GLN A 561 -4.61 14.22 8.49
CA GLN A 561 -5.74 13.51 9.08
C GLN A 561 -5.24 12.27 9.84
N ASP A 562 -5.65 12.13 11.11
CA ASP A 562 -5.33 10.94 11.90
C ASP A 562 -6.36 9.80 11.66
N VAL A 563 -6.12 8.64 12.26
CA VAL A 563 -6.92 7.41 12.09
C VAL A 563 -8.38 7.61 12.51
N ASP A 564 -8.63 8.43 13.53
CA ASP A 564 -9.97 8.78 14.04
C ASP A 564 -10.70 9.84 13.18
N GLY A 565 -10.05 10.32 12.13
CA GLY A 565 -10.56 11.37 11.24
C GLY A 565 -10.28 12.79 11.72
N SER A 566 -9.66 12.98 12.89
CA SER A 566 -9.28 14.30 13.40
C SER A 566 -8.23 14.97 12.51
N LEU A 567 -8.32 16.30 12.41
CA LEU A 567 -7.41 17.11 11.59
C LEU A 567 -6.37 17.77 12.48
N TYR A 568 -5.09 17.58 12.18
CA TYR A 568 -3.97 18.10 12.98
C TYR A 568 -2.84 18.63 12.10
N GLY A 569 -1.87 19.31 12.71
CA GLY A 569 -0.69 19.82 12.01
C GLY A 569 -1.03 20.80 10.88
N TRP A 570 -2.05 21.64 11.10
CA TRP A 570 -2.40 22.71 10.18
C TRP A 570 -1.16 23.56 9.87
N THR A 571 -0.85 23.68 8.59
CA THR A 571 0.35 24.36 8.08
C THR A 571 -0.04 25.26 6.92
N ALA A 572 0.50 26.48 6.92
CA ALA A 572 0.43 27.38 5.78
C ALA A 572 1.34 26.87 4.66
N VAL A 573 0.77 26.65 3.48
CA VAL A 573 1.50 26.23 2.28
C VAL A 573 1.34 27.28 1.17
N PRO A 574 2.33 27.46 0.29
CA PRO A 574 2.24 28.43 -0.80
C PRO A 574 1.00 28.23 -1.67
N GLY A 575 0.27 29.33 -1.92
CA GLY A 575 -0.72 29.37 -2.98
C GLY A 575 -0.05 29.31 -4.36
N ARG A 576 -0.76 28.80 -5.35
CA ARG A 576 -0.23 28.67 -6.72
C ARG A 576 -0.11 30.01 -7.43
N TYR A 577 -1.05 30.92 -7.20
CA TYR A 577 -1.17 32.18 -7.91
C TYR A 577 -0.95 33.36 -6.97
N LYS A 578 -0.25 34.38 -7.45
CA LYS A 578 -0.19 35.69 -6.78
C LYS A 578 -1.50 36.46 -6.99
N ARG A 579 -1.77 37.41 -6.12
CA ARG A 579 -2.96 38.27 -6.20
C ARG A 579 -2.54 39.72 -6.37
N THR A 580 -3.04 40.37 -7.41
CA THR A 580 -2.82 41.78 -7.69
C THR A 580 -3.72 42.64 -6.80
N PHE A 581 -3.12 43.47 -5.96
CA PHE A 581 -3.83 44.49 -5.20
C PHE A 581 -3.92 45.79 -5.99
N THR A 582 -5.15 46.30 -6.13
CA THR A 582 -5.46 47.63 -6.65
C THR A 582 -6.59 48.24 -5.82
N GLN A 583 -6.59 49.55 -5.66
CA GLN A 583 -7.63 50.26 -4.92
C GLN A 583 -7.95 51.64 -5.55
N GLN A 584 -9.08 52.24 -5.18
CA GLN A 584 -9.45 53.59 -5.57
C GLN A 584 -8.56 54.64 -4.89
N ASN A 585 -7.66 55.25 -5.65
CA ASN A 585 -6.98 56.48 -5.24
C ASN A 585 -7.89 57.69 -5.51
N SER A 586 -7.66 58.78 -4.78
CA SER A 586 -8.37 60.04 -4.98
C SER A 586 -7.52 61.26 -4.69
N ALA A 587 -7.88 62.41 -5.28
CA ALA A 587 -7.32 63.71 -4.92
C ALA A 587 -8.39 64.80 -4.92
N ILE A 588 -8.19 65.81 -4.06
CA ILE A 588 -8.98 67.03 -4.02
C ILE A 588 -8.04 68.21 -4.22
N ILE A 589 -8.30 69.02 -5.25
CA ILE A 589 -7.58 70.27 -5.52
C ILE A 589 -8.55 71.41 -5.25
N LYS A 590 -8.18 72.32 -4.36
CA LYS A 590 -9.01 73.47 -3.99
C LYS A 590 -8.21 74.77 -4.12
N TRP A 591 -8.63 75.63 -5.02
CA TRP A 591 -8.10 76.99 -5.19
C TRP A 591 -8.87 77.99 -4.33
N ASN A 592 -8.17 79.03 -3.88
CA ASN A 592 -8.75 80.16 -3.18
C ASN A 592 -7.92 81.44 -3.43
N VAL A 593 -8.55 82.60 -3.35
CA VAL A 593 -7.88 83.90 -3.43
C VAL A 593 -7.76 84.45 -2.00
N LEU A 594 -6.53 84.68 -1.53
CA LEU A 594 -6.32 85.27 -0.21
C LEU A 594 -6.44 86.80 -0.25
N SER A 595 -5.93 87.42 -1.32
CA SER A 595 -6.10 88.84 -1.60
C SER A 595 -6.16 89.06 -3.11
N THR A 596 -7.27 89.58 -3.61
CA THR A 596 -7.48 89.89 -5.02
C THR A 596 -6.70 91.13 -5.44
N MET A 597 -6.45 91.29 -6.74
CA MET A 597 -5.90 92.53 -7.30
C MET A 597 -6.76 93.74 -6.92
N GLU A 598 -8.09 93.60 -6.96
CA GLU A 598 -9.02 94.65 -6.52
C GLU A 598 -8.77 95.08 -5.06
N ASN A 599 -8.66 94.12 -4.14
CA ASN A 599 -8.42 94.40 -2.73
C ASN A 599 -7.06 95.07 -2.51
N GLU A 600 -6.02 94.60 -3.19
CA GLU A 600 -4.67 95.15 -3.11
C GLU A 600 -4.59 96.59 -3.65
N TYR A 601 -5.32 96.92 -4.72
CA TYR A 601 -5.34 98.27 -5.29
C TYR A 601 -6.33 99.22 -4.63
N LYS A 602 -7.26 98.72 -3.81
CA LYS A 602 -8.37 99.48 -3.23
C LYS A 602 -7.91 100.76 -2.53
N ARG A 603 -6.84 100.70 -1.74
CA ARG A 603 -6.31 101.88 -1.02
C ARG A 603 -5.89 102.98 -1.98
N SER A 604 -5.00 102.64 -2.92
CA SER A 604 -4.54 103.55 -3.97
C SER A 604 -5.72 104.09 -4.80
N ARG A 605 -6.74 103.27 -5.06
CA ARG A 605 -7.88 103.66 -5.89
C ARG A 605 -8.84 104.62 -5.18
N GLU A 606 -9.18 104.36 -3.93
CA GLU A 606 -10.05 105.23 -3.13
C GLU A 606 -9.40 106.59 -2.84
N ALA A 607 -8.07 106.63 -2.68
CA ALA A 607 -7.30 107.86 -2.60
C ALA A 607 -7.47 108.72 -3.86
N ALA A 608 -7.32 108.12 -5.05
CA ALA A 608 -7.55 108.80 -6.32
C ALA A 608 -9.01 109.29 -6.48
N ARG A 609 -10.01 108.47 -6.13
CA ARG A 609 -11.43 108.84 -6.17
C ARG A 609 -11.76 110.03 -5.27
N SER A 610 -11.06 110.14 -4.15
CA SER A 610 -11.20 111.21 -3.16
C SER A 610 -10.32 112.43 -3.46
N MET A 611 -9.52 112.39 -4.53
CA MET A 611 -8.52 113.42 -4.86
C MET A 611 -7.52 113.67 -3.71
N ASP A 612 -7.17 112.62 -2.96
CA ASP A 612 -6.12 112.69 -1.95
C ASP A 612 -4.75 112.59 -2.63
N TYR A 613 -3.89 113.60 -2.46
CA TYR A 613 -2.58 113.68 -3.11
C TYR A 613 -1.42 113.18 -2.22
N ARG A 614 -1.70 112.65 -1.03
CA ARG A 614 -0.67 112.10 -0.14
C ARG A 614 -0.04 110.86 -0.77
N LYS A 615 1.27 110.94 -1.06
CA LYS A 615 2.04 109.84 -1.67
C LYS A 615 1.95 108.51 -0.89
N SER A 616 1.73 108.57 0.43
CA SER A 616 1.57 107.37 1.28
C SER A 616 0.33 106.55 0.97
N GLU A 617 -0.70 107.14 0.35
CA GLU A 617 -1.94 106.45 0.02
C GLU A 617 -1.88 105.69 -1.31
N TYR A 618 -0.90 106.01 -2.17
CA TYR A 618 -0.64 105.34 -3.45
C TYR A 618 0.42 104.25 -3.28
N ASP A 619 0.15 103.27 -2.45
CA ASP A 619 1.08 102.21 -2.07
C ASP A 619 1.44 101.24 -3.20
N LYS A 620 0.49 100.90 -4.08
CA LYS A 620 0.64 99.90 -5.15
C LYS A 620 0.57 100.48 -6.56
N ALA A 621 -0.14 101.59 -6.73
CA ALA A 621 -0.43 102.16 -8.03
C ALA A 621 -0.66 103.67 -7.92
N VAL A 622 -0.37 104.42 -8.99
CA VAL A 622 -0.86 105.80 -9.14
C VAL A 622 -2.02 105.81 -10.12
N PHE A 623 -3.25 105.89 -9.59
CA PHE A 623 -4.45 106.01 -10.42
C PHE A 623 -4.75 107.47 -10.76
N ALA A 624 -5.33 107.71 -11.94
CA ALA A 624 -5.74 109.04 -12.37
C ALA A 624 -6.87 109.57 -11.46
N SER A 625 -6.71 110.80 -10.98
CA SER A 625 -7.64 111.47 -10.06
C SER A 625 -8.53 112.52 -10.74
N ASP A 626 -8.39 112.73 -12.06
CA ASP A 626 -9.25 113.64 -12.82
C ASP A 626 -10.73 113.26 -12.65
N ILE A 627 -11.61 114.26 -12.54
CA ILE A 627 -13.04 114.06 -12.28
C ILE A 627 -13.71 113.10 -13.29
N ILE A 628 -13.23 113.10 -14.53
CA ILE A 628 -13.73 112.23 -15.62
C ILE A 628 -13.45 110.73 -15.37
N PHE A 629 -12.50 110.40 -14.49
CA PHE A 629 -12.11 109.02 -14.17
C PHE A 629 -12.68 108.53 -12.83
N LYS A 630 -13.51 109.33 -12.14
CA LYS A 630 -14.06 108.97 -10.82
C LYS A 630 -14.80 107.62 -10.83
N ASN A 631 -15.52 107.33 -11.92
CA ASN A 631 -16.33 106.12 -12.09
C ASN A 631 -15.63 105.03 -12.94
N VAL A 632 -14.35 105.18 -13.24
CA VAL A 632 -13.55 104.13 -13.90
C VAL A 632 -12.85 103.31 -12.81
N ASP A 633 -12.83 101.98 -12.91
CA ASP A 633 -12.34 101.16 -11.80
C ASP A 633 -10.83 101.24 -11.60
N TYR A 634 -10.04 101.12 -12.68
CA TYR A 634 -8.58 101.16 -12.63
C TYR A 634 -7.99 102.14 -13.67
N PRO A 635 -8.22 103.47 -13.55
CA PRO A 635 -7.73 104.45 -14.50
C PRO A 635 -6.28 104.84 -14.20
N ILE A 636 -5.37 104.78 -15.17
CA ILE A 636 -3.98 105.23 -15.02
C ILE A 636 -3.59 106.19 -16.15
N LYS A 637 -2.65 107.11 -15.85
CA LYS A 637 -1.85 107.81 -16.87
C LYS A 637 -0.55 107.05 -17.07
N SER A 638 -0.14 106.85 -18.32
CA SER A 638 1.09 106.12 -18.64
C SER A 638 2.34 106.87 -18.15
N GLY A 639 3.40 106.14 -17.77
CA GLY A 639 4.61 106.71 -17.16
C GLY A 639 4.62 106.66 -15.63
N TYR A 640 3.47 106.43 -14.98
CA TYR A 640 3.41 106.13 -13.55
C TYR A 640 3.57 104.62 -13.27
N TYR A 641 3.82 104.27 -12.01
CA TYR A 641 3.91 102.87 -11.60
C TYR A 641 2.54 102.22 -11.39
N LEU A 642 2.46 100.98 -11.83
CA LEU A 642 1.39 100.03 -11.52
C LEU A 642 2.07 98.70 -11.17
N ASN A 643 2.16 98.42 -9.87
CA ASN A 643 2.89 97.25 -9.38
C ASN A 643 2.04 96.01 -9.56
N PRO A 644 2.53 94.92 -10.19
CA PRO A 644 1.89 93.61 -10.11
C PRO A 644 1.59 93.26 -8.64
N THR A 645 0.46 92.62 -8.36
CA THR A 645 0.04 92.31 -7.00
C THR A 645 -0.96 91.15 -6.96
N GLY A 646 -1.29 90.68 -5.75
CA GLY A 646 -2.23 89.59 -5.50
C GLY A 646 -1.60 88.43 -4.75
N THR A 647 -2.41 87.76 -3.93
CA THR A 647 -1.99 86.57 -3.17
C THR A 647 -3.02 85.46 -3.33
N TYR A 648 -2.56 84.31 -3.80
CA TYR A 648 -3.40 83.17 -4.15
C TYR A 648 -2.95 81.93 -3.39
N THR A 649 -3.85 80.98 -3.18
CA THR A 649 -3.51 79.72 -2.51
C THR A 649 -4.27 78.55 -3.09
N PHE A 650 -3.69 77.36 -2.97
CA PHE A 650 -4.42 76.13 -3.20
C PHE A 650 -4.00 75.04 -2.22
N THR A 651 -4.88 74.06 -2.05
CA THR A 651 -4.59 72.82 -1.33
C THR A 651 -4.73 71.63 -2.28
N VAL A 652 -3.77 70.72 -2.25
CA VAL A 652 -3.89 69.38 -2.81
C VAL A 652 -3.94 68.40 -1.66
N GLU A 653 -4.96 67.55 -1.64
CA GLU A 653 -5.09 66.43 -0.71
C GLU A 653 -5.22 65.16 -1.52
N THR A 654 -4.38 64.15 -1.29
CA THR A 654 -4.42 62.86 -1.98
C THR A 654 -4.61 61.71 -0.99
N ILE A 655 -5.30 60.66 -1.42
CA ILE A 655 -5.41 59.37 -0.75
C ILE A 655 -4.92 58.31 -1.73
N THR A 656 -3.86 57.59 -1.36
CA THR A 656 -3.22 56.58 -2.20
C THR A 656 -2.94 55.30 -1.42
N TYR A 657 -2.73 54.20 -2.13
CA TYR A 657 -2.40 52.90 -1.55
C TYR A 657 -1.08 52.38 -2.09
N LYS A 658 -0.12 52.01 -1.24
CA LYS A 658 1.18 51.46 -1.67
C LYS A 658 1.88 50.60 -0.58
N PRO A 659 2.95 49.85 -0.91
CA PRO A 659 3.60 48.92 0.04
C PRO A 659 4.46 49.55 1.13
N THR A 660 4.97 50.77 0.93
CA THR A 660 5.74 51.52 1.94
C THR A 660 4.90 52.65 2.49
N ASN A 661 5.21 53.13 3.69
CA ASN A 661 4.45 54.24 4.24
C ASN A 661 4.92 55.60 3.69
N ASP A 662 6.05 55.69 2.98
CA ASP A 662 6.74 56.93 2.55
C ASP A 662 5.88 57.90 1.74
N GLU A 663 6.38 59.10 1.47
CA GLU A 663 5.73 60.11 0.61
C GLU A 663 5.40 59.55 -0.77
N THR A 664 4.30 60.00 -1.40
CA THR A 664 3.89 59.47 -2.70
C THR A 664 4.29 60.39 -3.85
N GLU A 665 4.78 59.76 -4.93
CA GLU A 665 5.08 60.50 -6.16
C GLU A 665 3.79 61.06 -6.76
N ASP A 666 2.65 60.36 -6.60
CA ASP A 666 1.32 60.85 -6.98
C ASP A 666 1.04 62.25 -6.41
N HIS A 667 1.23 62.43 -5.10
CA HIS A 667 0.99 63.71 -4.42
C HIS A 667 1.96 64.79 -4.88
N LYS A 668 3.25 64.45 -4.95
CA LYS A 668 4.33 65.37 -5.32
C LYS A 668 4.20 65.87 -6.76
N GLU A 669 3.96 64.97 -7.72
CA GLU A 669 3.74 65.33 -9.13
C GLU A 669 2.49 66.21 -9.29
N LEU A 670 1.39 65.87 -8.60
CA LEU A 670 0.16 66.65 -8.68
C LEU A 670 0.33 68.05 -8.10
N VAL A 671 0.95 68.20 -6.92
CA VAL A 671 1.26 69.51 -6.33
C VAL A 671 2.09 70.35 -7.30
N GLU A 672 3.15 69.77 -7.85
CA GLU A 672 4.06 70.48 -8.75
C GLU A 672 3.39 70.87 -10.07
N ALA A 673 2.53 70.00 -10.61
CA ALA A 673 1.73 70.31 -11.80
C ALA A 673 0.76 71.47 -11.55
N VAL A 674 0.12 71.50 -10.38
CA VAL A 674 -0.78 72.59 -9.97
C VAL A 674 -0.02 73.90 -9.77
N ILE A 675 1.16 73.89 -9.14
CA ILE A 675 2.06 75.07 -9.06
C ILE A 675 2.37 75.60 -10.46
N ASN A 676 2.77 74.71 -11.36
CA ASN A 676 3.19 75.04 -12.71
C ASN A 676 2.04 75.44 -13.64
N SER A 677 0.79 75.31 -13.22
CA SER A 677 -0.39 75.74 -13.97
C SER A 677 -0.76 77.20 -13.72
N PHE A 678 -0.33 77.81 -12.62
CA PHE A 678 -0.66 79.20 -12.28
C PHE A 678 0.01 80.20 -13.24
N ARG A 679 -0.74 81.21 -13.67
CA ARG A 679 -0.30 82.31 -14.54
C ARG A 679 -0.73 83.64 -13.94
N TYR A 680 0.19 84.60 -13.84
CA TYR A 680 -0.14 86.01 -13.66
C TYR A 680 0.23 86.76 -14.93
N GLU A 681 -0.76 87.13 -15.74
CA GLU A 681 -0.60 87.64 -17.09
C GLU A 681 -1.08 89.09 -17.22
N THR A 682 -0.34 89.89 -17.97
CA THR A 682 -0.81 91.22 -18.40
C THR A 682 -0.28 91.59 -19.77
N ASP A 683 -1.05 92.39 -20.51
CA ASP A 683 -0.65 93.05 -21.75
C ASP A 683 -0.16 94.50 -21.53
N LEU A 684 0.03 94.92 -20.28
CA LEU A 684 0.63 96.21 -19.94
C LEU A 684 2.08 96.33 -20.38
N MET A 685 2.45 97.57 -20.73
CA MET A 685 3.76 97.93 -21.25
C MET A 685 4.55 98.66 -20.16
N TYR A 686 5.73 98.15 -19.84
CA TYR A 686 6.62 98.68 -18.81
C TYR A 686 7.88 99.30 -19.43
N ILE A 687 8.62 100.05 -18.62
CA ILE A 687 9.96 100.54 -18.98
C ILE A 687 11.01 99.87 -18.07
N ASN A 688 12.05 99.32 -18.67
CA ASN A 688 13.17 98.72 -17.94
C ASN A 688 14.25 99.77 -17.58
N SER A 689 15.21 99.36 -16.77
CA SER A 689 16.36 100.17 -16.33
C SER A 689 17.24 100.70 -17.48
N ASN A 690 17.17 100.10 -18.67
CA ASN A 690 17.84 100.57 -19.88
C ASN A 690 17.00 101.57 -20.70
N ASN A 691 15.89 102.06 -20.15
CA ASN A 691 14.91 102.93 -20.81
C ASN A 691 14.25 102.31 -22.05
N GLN A 692 14.15 100.98 -22.10
CA GLN A 692 13.52 100.26 -23.21
C GLN A 692 12.10 99.82 -22.83
N PRO A 693 11.13 99.90 -23.77
CA PRO A 693 9.78 99.39 -23.56
C PRO A 693 9.76 97.87 -23.61
N VAL A 694 9.22 97.26 -22.56
CA VAL A 694 9.17 95.81 -22.36
C VAL A 694 7.80 95.35 -21.88
N ASN A 695 7.50 94.06 -22.02
CA ASN A 695 6.37 93.44 -21.33
C ASN A 695 6.73 93.05 -19.88
N LEU A 696 5.82 92.37 -19.17
CA LEU A 696 6.02 91.97 -17.79
C LEU A 696 7.28 91.11 -17.58
N GLN A 697 7.66 90.27 -18.55
CA GLN A 697 8.83 89.39 -18.50
C GLN A 697 10.12 90.04 -19.04
N ASN A 698 10.15 91.38 -19.13
CA ASN A 698 11.30 92.14 -19.62
C ASN A 698 11.66 91.88 -21.10
N GLU A 699 10.76 91.30 -21.89
CA GLU A 699 10.98 91.10 -23.32
C GLU A 699 10.73 92.41 -24.08
N LEU A 700 11.61 92.76 -25.01
CA LEU A 700 11.49 93.97 -25.83
C LEU A 700 10.21 93.96 -26.65
N LEU A 701 9.48 95.08 -26.61
CA LEU A 701 8.31 95.29 -27.45
C LEU A 701 8.72 95.76 -28.85
N THR A 702 8.04 95.24 -29.87
CA THR A 702 8.29 95.63 -31.26
C THR A 702 7.59 96.94 -31.58
N LYS A 703 8.30 97.85 -32.24
CA LYS A 703 7.73 99.12 -32.70
C LYS A 703 6.69 98.88 -33.81
N SER A 704 5.52 99.49 -33.68
CA SER A 704 4.44 99.49 -34.67
C SER A 704 3.99 100.94 -34.91
N GLY A 705 4.44 101.53 -36.02
CA GLY A 705 4.22 102.94 -36.32
C GLY A 705 4.84 103.88 -35.28
N ASN A 706 4.03 104.79 -34.73
CA ASN A 706 4.41 105.73 -33.67
C ASN A 706 4.31 105.14 -32.25
N SER A 707 3.95 103.85 -32.10
CA SER A 707 3.84 103.19 -30.81
C SER A 707 4.51 101.81 -30.83
N TYR A 708 4.31 101.01 -29.77
CA TYR A 708 4.80 99.65 -29.65
C TYR A 708 3.62 98.68 -29.59
N ALA A 709 3.78 97.49 -30.18
CA ALA A 709 2.76 96.47 -30.17
C ALA A 709 2.57 95.91 -28.76
N ARG A 710 1.30 95.75 -28.34
CA ARG A 710 0.98 95.04 -27.10
C ARG A 710 1.40 93.58 -27.22
N ARG A 711 2.02 93.06 -26.17
CA ARG A 711 2.43 91.66 -26.09
C ARG A 711 2.17 91.17 -24.66
N PRO A 712 1.15 90.33 -24.44
CA PRO A 712 0.92 89.75 -23.13
C PRO A 712 2.11 88.90 -22.70
N ALA A 713 2.40 88.91 -21.40
CA ALA A 713 3.39 88.05 -20.78
C ALA A 713 2.92 87.61 -19.40
N ALA A 714 3.27 86.37 -19.03
CA ALA A 714 2.79 85.74 -17.82
C ALA A 714 3.94 85.33 -16.91
N LEU A 715 3.90 85.76 -15.65
CA LEU A 715 4.74 85.18 -14.62
C LEU A 715 4.22 83.79 -14.26
N THR A 716 5.14 82.84 -14.18
CA THR A 716 4.84 81.45 -13.82
C THR A 716 5.81 80.98 -12.74
N ALA A 717 5.56 79.82 -12.13
CA ALA A 717 6.54 79.26 -11.19
C ALA A 717 7.88 78.89 -11.86
N LYS A 718 7.85 78.45 -13.13
CA LYS A 718 9.05 78.10 -13.92
C LYS A 718 9.80 79.33 -14.42
N ASP A 719 9.07 80.41 -14.69
CA ASP A 719 9.60 81.69 -15.12
C ASP A 719 9.03 82.82 -14.26
N PRO A 720 9.55 83.00 -13.03
CA PRO A 720 9.01 83.93 -12.06
C PRO A 720 9.58 85.35 -12.18
N THR A 721 10.46 85.58 -13.16
CA THR A 721 11.19 86.84 -13.33
C THR A 721 10.43 87.83 -14.21
N GLY A 722 10.27 89.06 -13.70
CA GLY A 722 9.64 90.15 -14.40
C GLY A 722 10.63 91.19 -14.93
N VAL A 723 10.17 92.43 -15.11
CA VAL A 723 10.97 93.59 -15.55
C VAL A 723 12.30 93.70 -14.80
N ASP A 724 13.37 94.02 -15.53
CA ASP A 724 14.77 94.02 -15.06
C ASP A 724 15.32 92.63 -14.63
N GLY A 725 14.67 91.53 -14.99
CA GLY A 725 15.09 90.18 -14.62
C GLY A 725 14.89 89.87 -13.12
N VAL A 726 14.02 90.61 -12.46
CA VAL A 726 13.81 90.53 -11.00
C VAL A 726 12.71 89.52 -10.72
N LYS A 727 12.90 88.66 -9.72
CA LYS A 727 11.89 87.70 -9.30
C LYS A 727 10.65 88.44 -8.77
N MET A 728 9.50 88.19 -9.39
CA MET A 728 8.22 88.83 -9.06
C MET A 728 7.17 87.82 -8.59
N LEU A 729 7.31 86.53 -8.93
CA LEU A 729 6.42 85.48 -8.43
C LEU A 729 7.14 84.61 -7.40
N TYR A 730 6.51 84.45 -6.23
CA TYR A 730 7.05 83.67 -5.12
C TYR A 730 6.06 82.57 -4.74
N VAL A 731 6.57 81.34 -4.63
CA VAL A 731 5.79 80.16 -4.24
C VAL A 731 6.30 79.67 -2.88
N GLU A 732 5.38 79.53 -1.93
CA GLU A 732 5.65 79.05 -0.58
C GLU A 732 4.81 77.79 -0.32
N LYS A 733 5.46 76.64 -0.08
CA LYS A 733 4.81 75.41 0.39
C LYS A 733 4.70 75.51 1.92
N THR A 734 3.52 75.86 2.43
CA THR A 734 3.37 76.33 3.82
C THR A 734 2.99 75.25 4.81
N ASN A 735 2.24 74.21 4.39
CA ASN A 735 1.77 73.15 5.29
C ASN A 735 1.68 71.81 4.56
N TYR A 736 2.71 70.97 4.69
CA TYR A 736 2.66 69.57 4.27
C TYR A 736 2.38 68.66 5.46
N THR A 737 1.38 67.81 5.34
CA THR A 737 1.05 66.78 6.33
C THR A 737 0.87 65.43 5.65
N ARG A 738 1.33 64.37 6.32
CA ARG A 738 1.18 62.98 5.88
C ARG A 738 0.66 62.15 7.04
N ASP A 739 -0.42 61.43 6.80
CA ASP A 739 -0.96 60.40 7.68
C ASP A 739 -0.98 59.06 6.94
N TYR A 740 -0.85 57.95 7.67
CA TYR A 740 -0.86 56.62 7.07
C TYR A 740 -1.49 55.56 7.98
N GLU A 741 -2.19 54.63 7.35
CA GLU A 741 -2.81 53.48 8.00
C GLU A 741 -2.36 52.19 7.30
N GLU A 742 -1.79 51.25 8.05
CA GLU A 742 -1.45 49.93 7.52
C GLU A 742 -2.73 49.09 7.39
N LEU A 743 -3.04 48.63 6.18
CA LEU A 743 -4.13 47.68 5.96
C LEU A 743 -3.73 46.36 6.63
N LYS A 744 -4.47 45.97 7.66
CA LYS A 744 -4.17 44.76 8.45
C LYS A 744 -4.61 43.50 7.72
N HIS A 745 -3.76 42.48 7.76
CA HIS A 745 -4.04 41.13 7.31
C HIS A 745 -3.39 40.14 8.26
N SER A 746 -3.79 38.87 8.14
CA SER A 746 -3.14 37.76 8.84
C SER A 746 -3.01 36.58 7.91
N GLU A 747 -1.84 35.95 7.93
CA GLU A 747 -1.62 34.65 7.30
C GLU A 747 -2.44 33.54 7.97
N LYS A 748 -2.85 33.72 9.25
CA LYS A 748 -3.52 32.69 10.05
C LYS A 748 -5.00 32.59 9.75
N SER A 749 -5.46 31.34 9.61
CA SER A 749 -6.87 31.04 9.41
C SER A 749 -7.73 31.52 10.58
N GLY A 750 -8.80 32.26 10.26
CA GLY A 750 -9.79 32.75 11.23
C GLY A 750 -9.47 34.11 11.83
N GLU A 751 -8.25 34.63 11.64
CA GLU A 751 -7.88 35.96 12.08
C GLU A 751 -8.37 37.06 11.13
N TYR A 752 -8.28 38.32 11.58
CA TYR A 752 -8.76 39.47 10.83
C TYR A 752 -7.94 39.70 9.56
N THR A 753 -8.64 39.99 8.46
CA THR A 753 -8.04 40.49 7.22
C THR A 753 -8.93 41.59 6.66
N HIS A 754 -8.32 42.71 6.29
CA HIS A 754 -9.03 43.87 5.74
C HIS A 754 -9.83 43.48 4.49
N GLU A 755 -11.03 44.04 4.32
CA GLU A 755 -11.95 43.73 3.21
C GLU A 755 -11.33 43.95 1.82
N TYR A 756 -10.39 44.88 1.70
CA TYR A 756 -9.66 45.15 0.46
C TYR A 756 -8.77 43.98 0.04
N PHE A 757 -8.14 43.28 0.99
CA PHE A 757 -7.41 42.06 0.67
C PHE A 757 -8.37 40.91 0.38
N LYS A 758 -9.46 40.78 1.14
CA LYS A 758 -10.46 39.74 0.87
C LYS A 758 -11.06 39.84 -0.54
N ALA A 759 -11.18 41.06 -1.08
CA ALA A 759 -11.65 41.30 -2.44
C ALA A 759 -10.73 40.74 -3.54
N ILE A 760 -9.45 40.48 -3.26
CA ILE A 760 -8.50 39.91 -4.20
C ILE A 760 -8.12 38.45 -3.89
N LEU A 761 -8.48 37.95 -2.70
CA LEU A 761 -8.18 36.59 -2.25
C LEU A 761 -9.29 35.61 -2.61
N GLU A 762 -8.94 34.38 -2.95
CA GLU A 762 -9.91 33.33 -3.18
C GLU A 762 -10.50 32.76 -1.89
N GLY A 763 -11.79 32.39 -1.91
CA GLY A 763 -12.50 31.79 -0.78
C GLY A 763 -13.19 32.82 0.12
N TYR A 764 -13.41 34.04 -0.38
CA TYR A 764 -14.12 35.12 0.28
C TYR A 764 -15.35 35.56 -0.50
N GLU A 765 -16.31 36.14 0.21
CA GLU A 765 -17.51 36.72 -0.40
C GLU A 765 -17.16 38.01 -1.15
N GLU A 766 -16.25 38.81 -0.60
CA GLU A 766 -15.81 40.09 -1.16
C GLU A 766 -15.14 39.97 -2.53
N SER A 767 -14.60 38.80 -2.86
CA SER A 767 -14.04 38.46 -4.18
C SER A 767 -14.99 37.65 -5.08
N GLY A 768 -16.20 37.32 -4.60
CA GLY A 768 -17.16 36.50 -5.32
C GLY A 768 -16.74 35.04 -5.47
N THR A 769 -15.85 34.54 -4.61
CA THR A 769 -15.28 33.17 -4.72
C THR A 769 -15.53 32.31 -3.50
N LEU A 770 -16.57 32.62 -2.71
CA LEU A 770 -16.95 31.87 -1.51
C LEU A 770 -17.13 30.37 -1.79
N GLU A 771 -17.61 30.00 -2.97
CA GLU A 771 -17.77 28.60 -3.38
C GLU A 771 -16.47 27.80 -3.33
N SER A 772 -15.30 28.42 -3.54
CA SER A 772 -14.00 27.72 -3.46
C SER A 772 -13.72 27.19 -2.06
N ARG A 773 -14.14 27.94 -1.03
CA ARG A 773 -14.05 27.53 0.37
C ARG A 773 -15.05 26.41 0.65
N ASP A 774 -16.29 26.60 0.23
CA ASP A 774 -17.40 25.73 0.63
C ASP A 774 -17.38 24.37 -0.11
N LYS A 775 -17.00 24.35 -1.39
CA LYS A 775 -16.94 23.12 -2.21
C LYS A 775 -15.56 22.44 -2.17
N TYR A 776 -14.49 23.20 -2.11
CA TYR A 776 -13.12 22.68 -2.27
C TYR A 776 -12.23 22.88 -1.03
N LYS A 777 -12.77 23.39 0.08
CA LYS A 777 -11.99 23.69 1.29
C LYS A 777 -10.76 24.56 1.00
N TYR A 778 -10.87 25.44 0.00
CA TYR A 778 -9.78 26.28 -0.49
C TYR A 778 -10.06 27.74 -0.15
N ARG A 779 -9.15 28.32 0.63
CA ARG A 779 -9.19 29.73 1.01
C ARG A 779 -7.76 30.26 1.12
N GLU A 780 -7.57 31.47 0.60
CA GLU A 780 -6.27 32.12 0.56
C GLU A 780 -6.11 33.13 1.69
N TYR A 781 -4.86 33.42 2.01
CA TYR A 781 -4.44 34.40 3.00
C TYR A 781 -3.20 35.10 2.45
N ILE A 782 -3.05 36.40 2.73
CA ILE A 782 -1.82 37.11 2.34
C ILE A 782 -0.67 36.53 3.16
N LYS A 783 0.44 36.23 2.49
CA LYS A 783 1.64 35.75 3.17
C LYS A 783 2.24 36.87 4.03
N ASP A 784 2.64 36.53 5.25
CA ASP A 784 3.27 37.46 6.19
C ASP A 784 4.54 38.09 5.60
N GLY A 785 4.82 39.33 6.02
CA GLY A 785 5.96 40.13 5.55
C GLY A 785 5.64 41.08 4.38
N GLN A 786 4.39 41.07 3.89
CA GLN A 786 3.91 42.01 2.88
C GLN A 786 2.99 43.04 3.51
N LYS A 787 3.01 44.28 3.02
CA LYS A 787 2.23 45.38 3.58
C LYS A 787 1.63 46.23 2.49
N ILE A 788 0.49 46.86 2.80
CA ILE A 788 -0.10 47.95 2.02
C ILE A 788 -0.55 49.01 3.02
N TYR A 789 -0.22 50.26 2.72
CA TYR A 789 -0.61 51.43 3.50
C TYR A 789 -1.61 52.26 2.70
N LYS A 790 -2.65 52.75 3.38
CA LYS A 790 -3.43 53.90 2.93
C LYS A 790 -2.69 55.15 3.38
N ILE A 791 -2.34 56.03 2.46
CA ILE A 791 -1.57 57.23 2.72
C ILE A 791 -2.44 58.44 2.38
N THR A 792 -2.57 59.36 3.32
CA THR A 792 -3.25 60.65 3.11
C THR A 792 -2.22 61.76 3.19
N GLU A 793 -2.00 62.47 2.09
CA GLU A 793 -1.07 63.59 2.01
C GLU A 793 -1.81 64.87 1.69
N LYS A 794 -1.39 65.98 2.31
CA LYS A 794 -1.98 67.29 2.07
C LYS A 794 -0.87 68.34 1.98
N THR A 795 -0.92 69.18 0.95
CA THR A 795 -0.03 70.33 0.82
C THR A 795 -0.84 71.59 0.54
N THR A 796 -0.62 72.62 1.35
CA THR A 796 -1.06 73.99 1.05
C THR A 796 0.07 74.78 0.41
N VAL A 797 -0.23 75.46 -0.68
CA VAL A 797 0.71 76.33 -1.40
C VAL A 797 0.16 77.75 -1.46
N THR A 798 1.01 78.73 -1.23
CA THR A 798 0.70 80.15 -1.37
C THR A 798 1.56 80.75 -2.48
N ILE A 799 0.94 81.48 -3.40
CA ILE A 799 1.60 82.19 -4.50
C ILE A 799 1.40 83.69 -4.29
N LYS A 800 2.51 84.43 -4.17
CA LYS A 800 2.52 85.89 -3.95
C LYS A 800 3.12 86.59 -5.16
N ILE A 801 2.45 87.63 -5.64
CA ILE A 801 2.94 88.47 -6.73
C ILE A 801 3.53 89.76 -6.15
N ASN A 802 4.79 90.02 -6.47
CA ASN A 802 5.59 91.17 -6.06
C ASN A 802 5.48 91.49 -4.56
N PRO A 803 5.79 90.52 -3.66
CA PRO A 803 5.63 90.69 -2.22
C PRO A 803 6.49 91.82 -1.64
N GLU A 804 7.63 92.13 -2.28
CA GLU A 804 8.51 93.25 -1.93
C GLU A 804 7.95 94.62 -2.37
N ASN A 805 6.81 94.63 -3.06
CA ASN A 805 6.14 95.82 -3.58
C ASN A 805 7.06 96.73 -4.42
N ARG A 806 7.90 96.13 -5.26
CA ARG A 806 8.78 96.87 -6.16
C ARG A 806 7.94 97.69 -7.13
N LYS A 807 8.36 98.94 -7.36
CA LYS A 807 7.72 99.85 -8.30
C LYS A 807 8.03 99.46 -9.75
N LEU A 808 7.00 99.18 -10.54
CA LEU A 808 7.13 98.96 -11.99
C LEU A 808 6.46 100.11 -12.73
N TYR A 809 7.26 100.90 -13.44
CA TYR A 809 6.78 102.04 -14.21
C TYR A 809 6.26 101.59 -15.58
N THR A 810 5.08 102.07 -15.94
CA THR A 810 4.52 101.88 -17.28
C THR A 810 5.29 102.70 -18.31
N TYR A 811 5.35 102.25 -19.56
CA TYR A 811 6.02 102.99 -20.63
C TYR A 811 5.26 104.30 -20.92
N ILE A 812 5.97 105.42 -20.96
CA ILE A 812 5.36 106.76 -21.02
C ILE A 812 4.54 107.06 -22.27
N ASN A 813 4.79 106.35 -23.39
CA ASN A 813 4.03 106.49 -24.64
C ASN A 813 3.17 105.24 -24.90
N MET A 814 2.70 104.58 -23.84
CA MET A 814 1.74 103.48 -23.95
C MET A 814 0.43 103.99 -24.57
N PRO A 815 -0.14 103.33 -25.60
CA PRO A 815 -1.40 103.75 -26.20
C PRO A 815 -2.55 103.82 -25.19
N ASP A 816 -3.39 104.84 -25.32
CA ASP A 816 -4.68 104.88 -24.65
C ASP A 816 -5.51 103.65 -24.99
N GLY A 817 -6.21 103.12 -23.99
CA GLY A 817 -7.08 101.95 -24.16
C GLY A 817 -7.21 101.11 -22.91
N LYS A 818 -7.89 99.99 -23.06
CA LYS A 818 -8.10 99.00 -22.00
C LYS A 818 -7.02 97.93 -22.05
N TYR A 819 -6.44 97.59 -20.91
CA TYR A 819 -5.40 96.58 -20.73
C TYR A 819 -5.89 95.57 -19.70
N THR A 820 -5.49 94.32 -19.84
CA THR A 820 -5.92 93.22 -18.97
C THR A 820 -4.79 92.86 -18.01
N VAL A 821 -5.15 92.65 -16.74
CA VAL A 821 -4.30 91.98 -15.75
C VAL A 821 -5.11 90.83 -15.17
N ALA A 822 -4.60 89.61 -15.30
CA ALA A 822 -5.32 88.40 -14.92
C ALA A 822 -4.41 87.42 -14.18
N ALA A 823 -4.87 86.89 -13.07
CA ALA A 823 -4.40 85.60 -12.56
C ALA A 823 -5.35 84.52 -13.05
N TRP A 824 -4.80 83.45 -13.62
CA TRP A 824 -5.56 82.31 -14.11
C TRP A 824 -4.76 81.02 -14.01
N ILE A 825 -5.46 79.89 -14.06
CA ILE A 825 -4.90 78.56 -13.94
C ILE A 825 -5.03 77.88 -15.31
N GLY A 826 -3.90 77.48 -15.88
CA GLY A 826 -3.85 76.74 -17.15
C GLY A 826 -4.31 75.30 -17.02
N ASP A 827 -4.64 74.69 -18.17
CA ASP A 827 -4.90 73.26 -18.23
C ASP A 827 -3.65 72.46 -17.85
N ILE A 828 -3.84 71.35 -17.14
CA ILE A 828 -2.78 70.44 -16.73
C ILE A 828 -2.91 69.14 -17.51
N ALA A 829 -1.89 68.79 -18.29
CA ALA A 829 -1.79 67.53 -18.99
C ALA A 829 -1.39 66.41 -18.02
N LEU A 830 -2.35 65.85 -17.28
CA LEU A 830 -2.12 64.74 -16.37
C LEU A 830 -1.57 63.51 -17.10
N SER A 831 -1.91 63.33 -18.38
CA SER A 831 -1.42 62.24 -19.24
C SER A 831 0.10 62.14 -19.37
N GLU A 832 0.84 63.20 -19.03
CA GLU A 832 2.31 63.24 -19.06
C GLU A 832 2.96 62.82 -17.73
N ALA A 833 2.15 62.52 -16.70
CA ALA A 833 2.63 62.09 -15.39
C ALA A 833 3.15 60.65 -15.40
N ASN A 834 4.03 60.31 -14.45
CA ASN A 834 4.51 58.94 -14.30
C ASN A 834 3.47 58.09 -13.56
N SER A 835 2.78 58.69 -12.60
CA SER A 835 1.73 58.09 -11.78
C SER A 835 0.48 57.66 -12.56
N GLU A 836 -0.30 56.72 -12.00
CA GLU A 836 -1.50 56.17 -12.66
C GLU A 836 -2.63 57.18 -12.89
N PHE A 837 -2.60 58.34 -12.21
CA PHE A 837 -3.54 59.42 -12.50
C PHE A 837 -3.37 59.98 -13.93
N LYS A 838 -2.32 59.60 -14.68
CA LYS A 838 -2.17 59.89 -16.11
C LYS A 838 -3.36 59.47 -16.97
N LYS A 839 -4.09 58.44 -16.53
CA LYS A 839 -5.31 57.94 -17.17
C LYS A 839 -6.45 58.97 -17.18
N LEU A 840 -6.37 60.02 -16.35
CA LEU A 840 -7.38 61.07 -16.25
C LEU A 840 -7.29 62.10 -17.40
N GLY A 841 -6.23 62.06 -18.21
CA GLY A 841 -6.10 62.91 -19.39
C GLY A 841 -5.74 64.35 -19.05
N THR A 842 -6.69 65.28 -19.19
CA THR A 842 -6.44 66.71 -18.96
C THR A 842 -7.33 67.24 -17.83
N LEU A 843 -6.70 67.83 -16.82
CA LEU A 843 -7.37 68.60 -15.79
C LEU A 843 -7.55 70.05 -16.29
N LYS A 844 -8.80 70.46 -16.49
CA LYS A 844 -9.16 71.80 -16.92
C LYS A 844 -8.87 72.81 -15.82
N GLY A 845 -8.15 73.87 -16.21
CA GLY A 845 -7.74 74.96 -15.35
C GLY A 845 -8.91 75.86 -14.93
N ILE A 846 -8.61 77.10 -14.54
CA ILE A 846 -9.56 78.11 -14.08
C ILE A 846 -9.22 79.42 -14.78
N TYR A 847 -9.98 79.79 -15.81
CA TYR A 847 -9.60 80.90 -16.69
C TYR A 847 -10.02 82.27 -16.13
N ASN A 848 -11.06 82.31 -15.29
CA ASN A 848 -11.56 83.53 -14.65
C ASN A 848 -11.29 83.50 -13.14
N PHE A 849 -10.01 83.41 -12.75
CA PHE A 849 -9.66 83.25 -11.34
C PHE A 849 -9.58 84.59 -10.58
N ASP A 850 -8.84 85.57 -11.11
CA ASP A 850 -8.87 86.98 -10.69
C ASP A 850 -8.50 87.85 -11.89
N THR A 851 -9.28 88.88 -12.22
CA THR A 851 -9.05 89.68 -13.42
C THR A 851 -9.53 91.12 -13.23
N ILE A 852 -8.70 92.07 -13.65
CA ILE A 852 -9.04 93.49 -13.70
C ILE A 852 -8.76 94.07 -15.09
N GLU A 853 -9.49 95.13 -15.44
CA GLU A 853 -9.29 95.88 -16.67
C GLU A 853 -8.75 97.28 -16.35
N VAL A 854 -7.50 97.54 -16.71
CA VAL A 854 -6.81 98.81 -16.51
C VAL A 854 -7.10 99.73 -17.68
N THR A 855 -7.65 100.91 -17.40
CA THR A 855 -7.93 101.93 -18.42
C THR A 855 -6.79 102.95 -18.45
N VAL A 856 -6.09 103.03 -19.56
CA VAL A 856 -5.01 103.99 -19.79
C VAL A 856 -5.56 105.15 -20.61
N LYS A 857 -5.41 106.36 -20.10
CA LYS A 857 -5.76 107.57 -20.85
C LYS A 857 -4.86 108.74 -20.46
N GLY A 858 -4.04 109.19 -21.39
CA GLY A 858 -3.03 110.21 -21.16
C GLY A 858 -1.72 109.66 -20.58
N ASN A 859 -0.79 110.57 -20.31
CA ASN A 859 0.55 110.25 -19.82
C ASN A 859 1.00 111.20 -18.70
N LEU A 860 2.13 110.88 -18.08
CA LEU A 860 2.75 111.64 -17.00
C LEU A 860 2.94 113.15 -17.33
N TYR A 861 3.18 113.51 -18.59
CA TYR A 861 3.36 114.91 -18.99
C TYR A 861 2.06 115.71 -18.94
N ASP A 862 0.90 115.07 -19.07
CA ASP A 862 -0.41 115.73 -18.94
C ASP A 862 -0.64 116.27 -17.52
N ASP A 863 0.03 115.69 -16.52
CA ASP A 863 0.01 116.15 -15.12
C ASP A 863 1.10 117.21 -14.83
N GLN A 864 2.14 117.29 -15.68
CA GLN A 864 3.26 118.24 -15.53
C GLN A 864 3.05 119.54 -16.30
N ASN A 865 2.26 119.52 -17.38
CA ASN A 865 1.85 120.69 -18.14
C ASN A 865 0.35 120.93 -17.92
N PRO A 866 -0.05 121.79 -16.97
CA PRO A 866 -1.44 122.23 -16.92
C PRO A 866 -1.72 123.02 -18.20
N VAL A 867 -2.39 122.40 -19.17
CA VAL A 867 -3.01 123.14 -20.25
C VAL A 867 -4.11 124.00 -19.61
N ILE A 868 -3.78 125.26 -19.34
CA ILE A 868 -4.75 126.31 -19.06
C ILE A 868 -5.64 126.42 -20.30
N GLY A 869 -6.89 125.98 -20.21
CA GLY A 869 -7.81 126.04 -21.36
C GLY A 869 -9.25 125.60 -21.08
N ARG A 870 -10.02 126.50 -20.44
CA ARG A 870 -11.48 126.72 -20.48
C ARG A 870 -12.46 125.57 -20.29
#